data_AF-A0A143B5A0-F1
#
_entry.id   AF-A0A143B5A0-F1
#
_cell.length_a   1.000
_cell.length_b   1.000
_cell.length_c   1.000
_cell.angle_alpha   90.00
_cell.angle_beta   90.00
_cell.angle_gamma   90.00
#
_symmetry.space_group_name_H-M   'P 1'
#
loop_
_entity.id
_entity.type
_entity.pdbx_description
1 polymer ?
#
loop_
_entity_poly.entity_id
_entity_poly.type
_entity_poly.pdbx_seq_one_letter_code
_entity_poly.pdbx_strand_id
1 'polypeptide(L)'
;MAAKYVYFFGDGKAEGKGDMKNLLGGKGANLAEMTSIGLPVPAGFTITTEVCTEFYKNNRNYPASLKGEVAEHLARVEKLMGKTFGDAKNPLLVSVRSGARASMPGMMDTVLNLGLNDTTVQGVIAQSGDERFAYDSYRRFIQMYSNVVLDLDGDILEHILEQMKEKRGVHQDTQLTAADLKELVGLFKQQVKSELGRDFPEDPEEQLWGAIGAVFGSWMNPRAITYRKLNNIPAEWGTAVNVQSMVFGNMGDDCATGVAFTRDPATGEDYFYGEFLVNAQGEDVVAGIRTPQPINRAGGDGTLPSMEEVMPECYGQLVKIRAILEKHYRDMQDIEFTIEKGKLFMLQTRNGKRTARAAVKVAVDMASEGLISEQEAVLRVEPSQLDQLLHPSLDPAAKKDVIAKGLPASPGAAGGEVVFSADDAENAAKIGLKVILVRVETSPEDIHGMHAAQGILTARGGMTSHAAVVARGMGKCCVSGCGDIKVDYRNEQFTTRDGTVIKKGEIITLDGSTGEVIKGAVPTVQPELSGDFGKLMTWVDQIRRLKVRTNADTPHDAKVAREFGAEGIGLCRTEHMFFEGERIMAVREMILAADLEGRKKALAKILPMQKGDFLGLFREMKGLPVTIRLLDPPLHEFLPHTDKEIEELAGVMKVTPAILKNKAEFLHEFNPMLGHRGCRLGITFPEIYDMQVQAIMEAACELIKNEGYQIVPEIMIPLVAEVKELAVLKANAVRVADEVIAKYGVKVEYLIGTMIELPRAALTADKIAEEAEFFSFGTNDLTQTTYGLSRDDAGKFLPFYVEKELFPVDPFVALDQAGVGQLVQMGCEKGRATRPNIKLGICGEHGGEPTSVIFCHQIGLDYVSCSPFRVPIARLAAAHAVLKEK
;
A
#
# COMPACT_ATOMS: atom_id res chain seq x y z
N MET A 1 -2.18 42.29 -13.17
CA MET A 1 -3.61 41.89 -13.14
C MET A 1 -3.95 41.64 -11.68
N ALA A 2 -5.10 42.12 -11.19
CA ALA A 2 -5.55 41.76 -9.84
C ALA A 2 -5.73 40.22 -9.77
N ALA A 3 -5.31 39.60 -8.67
CA ALA A 3 -5.51 38.17 -8.47
C ALA A 3 -7.03 37.87 -8.39
N LYS A 4 -7.48 36.81 -9.06
CA LYS A 4 -8.88 36.37 -9.06
C LYS A 4 -9.02 35.21 -8.06
N TYR A 5 -9.81 35.40 -7.02
CA TYR A 5 -9.91 34.46 -5.91
C TYR A 5 -11.21 33.63 -5.89
N VAL A 6 -12.23 34.05 -6.63
CA VAL A 6 -13.54 33.37 -6.67
C VAL A 6 -13.88 32.95 -8.11
N TYR A 7 -14.36 31.71 -8.27
CA TYR A 7 -14.70 31.11 -9.57
C TYR A 7 -16.13 30.58 -9.56
N PHE A 8 -16.97 31.12 -10.45
CA PHE A 8 -18.37 30.73 -10.59
C PHE A 8 -18.57 29.36 -11.28
N PHE A 9 -19.64 28.62 -10.91
CA PHE A 9 -20.20 27.51 -11.69
C PHE A 9 -21.74 27.46 -11.58
N GLY A 10 -22.44 27.28 -12.69
CA GLY A 10 -23.89 27.05 -12.74
C GLY A 10 -24.49 27.25 -14.15
N ASP A 11 -25.69 26.71 -14.39
CA ASP A 11 -26.44 26.87 -15.65
C ASP A 11 -25.62 26.55 -16.91
N GLY A 12 -24.87 25.43 -16.87
CA GLY A 12 -24.03 24.99 -17.99
C GLY A 12 -22.77 25.84 -18.24
N LYS A 13 -22.44 26.78 -17.34
CA LYS A 13 -21.26 27.66 -17.45
C LYS A 13 -20.42 27.61 -16.19
N ALA A 14 -19.11 27.41 -16.33
CA ALA A 14 -18.16 27.53 -15.24
C ALA A 14 -16.97 28.39 -15.65
N GLU A 15 -16.43 29.15 -14.70
CA GLU A 15 -15.20 29.93 -14.89
C GLU A 15 -13.95 29.09 -14.61
N GLY A 16 -14.10 27.97 -13.89
CA GLY A 16 -13.05 26.98 -13.63
C GLY A 16 -13.07 25.80 -14.61
N LYS A 17 -12.12 24.88 -14.45
CA LYS A 17 -11.98 23.64 -15.24
C LYS A 17 -11.50 22.48 -14.38
N GLY A 18 -11.71 21.25 -14.83
CA GLY A 18 -11.34 20.02 -14.12
C GLY A 18 -9.83 19.83 -13.89
N ASP A 19 -8.97 20.48 -14.66
CA ASP A 19 -7.50 20.47 -14.50
C ASP A 19 -6.99 21.47 -13.46
N MET A 20 -7.82 22.42 -13.03
CA MET A 20 -7.48 23.45 -12.04
C MET A 20 -7.53 22.93 -10.59
N LYS A 21 -7.27 21.64 -10.35
CA LYS A 21 -7.34 20.98 -9.02
C LYS A 21 -6.43 21.61 -7.98
N ASN A 22 -5.30 22.18 -8.40
CA ASN A 22 -4.35 22.83 -7.50
C ASN A 22 -4.93 24.13 -6.93
N LEU A 23 -5.77 24.82 -7.71
CA LEU A 23 -6.34 26.12 -7.38
C LEU A 23 -7.74 26.00 -6.76
N LEU A 24 -8.59 25.14 -7.32
CA LEU A 24 -10.01 24.98 -6.92
C LEU A 24 -10.22 23.80 -5.96
N GLY A 25 -9.17 23.05 -5.66
CA GLY A 25 -9.28 21.73 -5.04
C GLY A 25 -9.92 20.70 -5.98
N GLY A 26 -9.93 19.44 -5.56
CA GLY A 26 -10.55 18.36 -6.33
C GLY A 26 -12.06 18.55 -6.51
N LYS A 27 -12.75 18.99 -5.45
CA LYS A 27 -14.21 19.20 -5.47
C LYS A 27 -14.62 20.37 -6.35
N GLY A 28 -13.99 21.53 -6.21
CA GLY A 28 -14.31 22.72 -7.01
C GLY A 28 -14.01 22.52 -8.49
N ALA A 29 -12.88 21.88 -8.81
CA ALA A 29 -12.54 21.52 -10.19
C ALA A 29 -13.60 20.57 -10.80
N ASN A 30 -14.05 19.55 -10.07
CA ASN A 30 -15.08 18.64 -10.56
C ASN A 30 -16.46 19.29 -10.68
N LEU A 31 -16.85 20.21 -9.78
CA LEU A 31 -18.09 20.99 -9.91
C LEU A 31 -18.09 21.86 -11.18
N ALA A 32 -16.97 22.52 -11.45
CA ALA A 32 -16.80 23.31 -12.67
C ALA A 32 -16.85 22.44 -13.93
N GLU A 33 -16.20 21.27 -13.88
CA GLU A 33 -16.17 20.33 -15.01
C GLU A 33 -17.55 19.73 -15.29
N MET A 34 -18.25 19.22 -14.26
CA MET A 34 -19.62 18.70 -14.38
C MET A 34 -20.57 19.74 -14.96
N THR A 35 -20.46 20.99 -14.50
CA THR A 35 -21.25 22.11 -15.04
C THR A 35 -20.94 22.33 -16.52
N SER A 36 -19.66 22.33 -16.90
CA SER A 36 -19.23 22.59 -18.27
C SER A 36 -19.63 21.50 -19.27
N ILE A 37 -19.76 20.26 -18.82
CA ILE A 37 -20.24 19.14 -19.64
C ILE A 37 -21.77 19.00 -19.63
N GLY A 38 -22.48 19.96 -19.03
CA GLY A 38 -23.94 20.06 -19.09
C GLY A 38 -24.71 19.22 -18.07
N LEU A 39 -24.07 18.79 -16.97
CA LEU A 39 -24.77 18.10 -15.89
C LEU A 39 -25.58 19.09 -15.02
N PRO A 40 -26.68 18.65 -14.40
CA PRO A 40 -27.52 19.51 -13.57
C PRO A 40 -26.87 19.77 -12.21
N VAL A 41 -25.86 20.63 -12.16
CA VAL A 41 -25.17 21.02 -10.92
C VAL A 41 -25.85 22.25 -10.31
N PRO A 42 -26.18 22.26 -9.00
CA PRO A 42 -26.66 23.46 -8.33
C PRO A 42 -25.64 24.60 -8.43
N ALA A 43 -26.11 25.82 -8.71
CA ALA A 43 -25.24 26.98 -8.90
C ALA A 43 -24.45 27.32 -7.63
N GLY A 44 -23.22 27.79 -7.81
CA GLY A 44 -22.30 28.10 -6.73
C GLY A 44 -21.02 28.76 -7.22
N PHE A 45 -20.05 28.82 -6.32
CA PHE A 45 -18.71 29.31 -6.61
C PHE A 45 -17.66 28.67 -5.70
N THR A 46 -16.41 28.66 -6.16
CA THR A 46 -15.26 28.16 -5.41
C THR A 46 -14.31 29.30 -5.08
N ILE A 47 -13.94 29.41 -3.80
CA ILE A 47 -12.86 30.26 -3.30
C ILE A 47 -11.57 29.45 -3.32
N THR A 48 -10.53 29.97 -3.97
CA THR A 48 -9.30 29.24 -4.28
C THR A 48 -8.48 28.81 -3.05
N THR A 49 -7.62 27.81 -3.22
CA THR A 49 -6.60 27.37 -2.25
C THR A 49 -5.60 28.48 -1.91
N GLU A 50 -5.32 29.40 -2.83
CA GLU A 50 -4.44 30.56 -2.61
C GLU A 50 -4.95 31.46 -1.49
N VAL A 51 -6.28 31.61 -1.36
CA VAL A 51 -6.89 32.36 -0.24
C VAL A 51 -6.61 31.67 1.08
N CYS A 52 -6.58 30.34 1.14
CA CYS A 52 -6.18 29.62 2.35
C CYS A 52 -4.73 29.93 2.73
N THR A 53 -3.82 29.96 1.75
CA THR A 53 -2.42 30.34 1.97
C THR A 53 -2.29 31.78 2.46
N GLU A 54 -3.00 32.72 1.84
CA GLU A 54 -3.01 34.13 2.24
C GLU A 54 -3.65 34.33 3.61
N PHE A 55 -4.71 33.60 3.94
CA PHE A 55 -5.36 33.59 5.24
C PHE A 55 -4.35 33.29 6.34
N TYR A 56 -3.55 32.23 6.21
CA TYR A 56 -2.51 31.92 7.20
C TYR A 56 -1.34 32.92 7.18
N LYS A 57 -0.92 33.42 6.01
CA LYS A 57 0.13 34.46 5.90
C LYS A 57 -0.27 35.79 6.56
N ASN A 58 -1.55 36.15 6.49
CA ASN A 58 -2.09 37.41 7.01
C ASN A 58 -2.66 37.28 8.44
N ASN A 59 -2.15 36.34 9.23
CA ASN A 59 -2.59 36.08 10.61
C ASN A 59 -4.11 35.85 10.71
N ARG A 60 -4.63 34.95 9.86
CA ARG A 60 -6.06 34.60 9.74
C ARG A 60 -6.97 35.75 9.29
N ASN A 61 -6.46 36.63 8.42
CA ASN A 61 -7.24 37.67 7.76
C ASN A 61 -7.32 37.46 6.25
N TYR A 62 -8.40 37.94 5.64
CA TYR A 62 -8.66 37.80 4.21
C TYR A 62 -8.02 38.90 3.36
N PRO A 63 -7.77 38.63 2.07
CA PRO A 63 -7.42 39.67 1.10
C PRO A 63 -8.55 40.70 0.97
N ALA A 64 -8.19 41.98 0.81
CA ALA A 64 -9.18 43.06 0.80
C ALA A 64 -10.21 42.96 -0.36
N SER A 65 -9.83 42.36 -1.50
CA SER A 65 -10.73 42.20 -2.66
C SER A 65 -11.74 41.05 -2.49
N LEU A 66 -11.44 40.07 -1.63
CA LEU A 66 -12.22 38.82 -1.54
C LEU A 66 -13.69 39.08 -1.21
N LYS A 67 -13.97 40.02 -0.30
CA LYS A 67 -15.35 40.33 0.11
C LYS A 67 -16.21 40.82 -1.05
N GLY A 68 -15.65 41.65 -1.94
CA GLY A 68 -16.34 42.12 -3.13
C GLY A 68 -16.58 41.00 -4.14
N GLU A 69 -15.59 40.13 -4.35
CA GLU A 69 -15.72 38.99 -5.27
C GLU A 69 -16.78 37.99 -4.79
N VAL A 70 -16.80 37.65 -3.50
CA VAL A 70 -17.80 36.73 -2.93
C VAL A 70 -19.22 37.31 -3.09
N ALA A 71 -19.42 38.59 -2.77
CA ALA A 71 -20.73 39.25 -2.92
C ALA A 71 -21.21 39.27 -4.38
N GLU A 72 -20.31 39.54 -5.34
CA GLU A 72 -20.63 39.51 -6.76
C GLU A 72 -21.09 38.11 -7.21
N HIS A 73 -20.40 37.07 -6.76
CA HIS A 73 -20.71 35.69 -7.15
C HIS A 73 -21.97 35.17 -6.46
N LEU A 74 -22.21 35.54 -5.21
CA LEU A 74 -23.46 35.24 -4.51
C LEU A 74 -24.66 35.86 -5.23
N ALA A 75 -24.56 37.12 -5.66
CA ALA A 75 -25.61 37.77 -6.44
C ALA A 75 -25.89 37.07 -7.79
N ARG A 76 -24.86 36.47 -8.42
CA ARG A 76 -25.05 35.63 -9.61
C ARG A 76 -25.81 34.34 -9.28
N VAL A 77 -25.48 33.68 -8.16
CA VAL A 77 -26.20 32.49 -7.68
C VAL A 77 -27.66 32.83 -7.39
N GLU A 78 -27.94 33.91 -6.67
CA GLU A 78 -29.30 34.39 -6.37
C GLU A 78 -30.13 34.56 -7.65
N LYS A 79 -29.57 35.25 -8.65
CA LYS A 79 -30.23 35.49 -9.93
C LYS A 79 -30.57 34.19 -10.67
N LEU A 80 -29.67 33.21 -10.66
CA LEU A 80 -29.86 31.94 -11.36
C LEU A 80 -30.82 31.01 -10.63
N MET A 81 -30.77 31.00 -9.30
CA MET A 81 -31.66 30.18 -8.48
C MET A 81 -33.03 30.83 -8.29
N GLY A 82 -33.18 32.12 -8.60
CA GLY A 82 -34.41 32.87 -8.39
C GLY A 82 -34.77 33.01 -6.91
N LYS A 83 -33.77 33.02 -6.03
CA LYS A 83 -33.88 33.12 -4.57
C LYS A 83 -32.92 34.19 -4.06
N THR A 84 -33.18 34.76 -2.88
CA THR A 84 -32.34 35.81 -2.30
C THR A 84 -31.79 35.36 -0.95
N PHE A 85 -30.49 35.52 -0.73
CA PHE A 85 -29.81 35.13 0.50
C PHE A 85 -30.29 36.00 1.67
N GLY A 86 -30.87 35.35 2.68
CA GLY A 86 -31.48 36.03 3.83
C GLY A 86 -32.91 36.54 3.63
N ASP A 87 -33.57 36.28 2.49
CA ASP A 87 -34.95 36.72 2.28
C ASP A 87 -35.98 35.91 3.10
N ALA A 88 -36.94 36.61 3.70
CA ALA A 88 -37.94 36.02 4.59
C ALA A 88 -38.96 35.12 3.89
N LYS A 89 -39.19 35.29 2.59
CA LYS A 89 -40.23 34.58 1.82
C LYS A 89 -39.65 33.57 0.86
N ASN A 90 -38.51 33.91 0.25
CA ASN A 90 -37.82 33.10 -0.74
C ASN A 90 -36.31 33.01 -0.47
N PRO A 91 -35.93 32.38 0.66
CA PRO A 91 -34.54 32.32 1.07
C PRO A 91 -33.71 31.44 0.14
N LEU A 92 -32.58 31.98 -0.31
CA LEU A 92 -31.47 31.16 -0.79
C LEU A 92 -30.75 30.58 0.43
N LEU A 93 -30.65 29.26 0.49
CA LEU A 93 -29.81 28.55 1.45
C LEU A 93 -28.60 27.99 0.70
N VAL A 94 -27.44 27.98 1.36
CA VAL A 94 -26.19 27.48 0.76
C VAL A 94 -25.54 26.41 1.63
N SER A 95 -24.73 25.57 1.00
CA SER A 95 -23.75 24.73 1.67
C SER A 95 -22.36 25.31 1.49
N VAL A 96 -21.53 25.21 2.52
CA VAL A 96 -20.13 25.60 2.52
C VAL A 96 -19.30 24.35 2.77
N ARG A 97 -18.58 23.93 1.73
CA ARG A 97 -17.87 22.63 1.68
C ARG A 97 -16.40 22.84 1.40
N SER A 98 -15.56 22.25 2.24
CA SER A 98 -14.11 22.16 2.01
C SER A 98 -13.77 21.33 0.76
N GLY A 99 -12.62 21.64 0.14
CA GLY A 99 -12.11 20.90 -1.02
C GLY A 99 -10.61 21.14 -1.22
N ALA A 100 -9.78 20.23 -0.72
CA ALA A 100 -8.33 20.29 -0.96
C ALA A 100 -7.96 19.68 -2.32
N ARG A 101 -6.70 19.87 -2.75
CA ARG A 101 -6.16 19.27 -3.98
C ARG A 101 -6.25 17.73 -3.95
N ALA A 102 -5.87 17.15 -2.81
CA ALA A 102 -6.05 15.73 -2.53
C ALA A 102 -7.36 15.48 -1.78
N SER A 103 -7.97 14.32 -2.02
CA SER A 103 -9.19 13.92 -1.31
C SER A 103 -8.86 13.57 0.15
N MET A 104 -9.54 14.22 1.10
CA MET A 104 -9.41 13.98 2.54
C MET A 104 -10.80 13.70 3.16
N PRO A 105 -11.39 12.51 2.92
CA PRO A 105 -12.75 12.20 3.34
C PRO A 105 -12.91 12.26 4.86
N GLY A 106 -13.95 12.95 5.35
CA GLY A 106 -14.27 13.06 6.78
C GLY A 106 -13.30 13.90 7.62
N MET A 107 -12.28 14.53 7.02
CA MET A 107 -11.24 15.25 7.77
C MET A 107 -11.50 16.74 7.92
N MET A 108 -12.23 17.32 6.97
CA MET A 108 -12.51 18.75 6.90
C MET A 108 -14.01 19.01 6.99
N ASP A 109 -14.36 20.14 7.57
CA ASP A 109 -15.74 20.43 7.92
C ASP A 109 -16.59 20.84 6.71
N THR A 110 -17.90 20.66 6.87
CA THR A 110 -18.94 21.06 5.93
C THR A 110 -20.11 21.63 6.73
N VAL A 111 -20.69 22.72 6.24
CA VAL A 111 -21.90 23.33 6.81
C VAL A 111 -22.99 23.31 5.76
N LEU A 112 -24.13 22.70 6.07
CA LEU A 112 -25.33 22.71 5.21
C LEU A 112 -26.37 23.69 5.75
N ASN A 113 -27.37 24.02 4.94
CA ASN A 113 -28.52 24.87 5.31
C ASN A 113 -28.15 26.28 5.80
N LEU A 114 -26.99 26.80 5.40
CA LEU A 114 -26.52 28.12 5.81
C LEU A 114 -27.41 29.21 5.21
N GLY A 115 -27.78 30.19 6.05
CA GLY A 115 -28.79 31.21 5.76
C GLY A 115 -30.11 31.01 6.52
N LEU A 116 -30.25 29.91 7.27
CA LEU A 116 -31.39 29.70 8.16
C LEU A 116 -31.27 30.59 9.41
N ASN A 117 -32.36 31.28 9.70
CA ASN A 117 -32.56 32.11 10.88
C ASN A 117 -34.07 32.12 11.24
N ASP A 118 -34.46 32.78 12.34
CA ASP A 118 -35.87 32.78 12.79
C ASP A 118 -36.85 33.38 11.77
N THR A 119 -36.33 34.19 10.84
CA THR A 119 -37.11 34.82 9.76
C THR A 119 -37.14 33.96 8.51
N THR A 120 -35.99 33.49 8.01
CA THR A 120 -35.89 32.73 6.76
C THR A 120 -36.51 31.35 6.89
N VAL A 121 -36.53 30.74 8.08
CA VAL A 121 -37.21 29.46 8.31
C VAL A 121 -38.71 29.55 7.96
N GLN A 122 -39.36 30.71 8.16
CA GLN A 122 -40.76 30.91 7.77
C GLN A 122 -40.97 30.84 6.25
N GLY A 123 -40.02 31.38 5.49
CA GLY A 123 -40.00 31.24 4.03
C GLY A 123 -39.83 29.79 3.59
N VAL A 124 -38.95 29.05 4.27
CA VAL A 124 -38.76 27.61 4.01
C VAL A 124 -40.04 26.83 4.28
N ILE A 125 -40.73 27.08 5.41
CA ILE A 125 -42.02 26.45 5.75
C ILE A 125 -43.04 26.69 4.64
N ALA A 126 -43.15 27.93 4.15
CA ALA A 126 -44.09 28.29 3.10
C ALA A 126 -43.80 27.59 1.75
N GLN A 127 -42.53 27.30 1.45
CA GLN A 127 -42.12 26.66 0.20
C GLN A 127 -42.17 25.13 0.22
N SER A 128 -41.83 24.54 1.36
CA SER A 128 -41.90 23.09 1.55
C SER A 128 -43.35 22.65 1.76
N GLY A 129 -44.19 23.48 2.39
CA GLY A 129 -45.48 23.05 2.92
C GLY A 129 -45.33 22.09 4.12
N ASP A 130 -44.11 21.97 4.66
CA ASP A 130 -43.74 21.07 5.74
C ASP A 130 -42.96 21.83 6.81
N GLU A 131 -43.66 22.14 7.90
CA GLU A 131 -43.09 22.85 9.06
C GLU A 131 -42.04 21.99 9.80
N ARG A 132 -42.24 20.67 9.82
CA ARG A 132 -41.32 19.74 10.48
C ARG A 132 -39.97 19.74 9.76
N PHE A 133 -39.98 19.65 8.43
CA PHE A 133 -38.76 19.73 7.61
C PHE A 133 -37.96 21.01 7.85
N ALA A 134 -38.63 22.16 7.91
CA ALA A 134 -37.96 23.44 8.06
C ALA A 134 -37.26 23.55 9.43
N TYR A 135 -37.92 23.13 10.51
CA TYR A 135 -37.31 23.14 11.84
C TYR A 135 -36.29 22.01 12.04
N ASP A 136 -36.42 20.85 11.38
CA ASP A 136 -35.36 19.83 11.38
C ASP A 136 -34.10 20.35 10.67
N SER A 137 -34.27 21.00 9.53
CA SER A 137 -33.16 21.63 8.81
C SER A 137 -32.49 22.72 9.65
N TYR A 138 -33.29 23.46 10.43
CA TYR A 138 -32.79 24.54 11.28
C TYR A 138 -32.06 24.03 12.52
N ARG A 139 -32.58 23.02 13.22
CA ARG A 139 -31.85 22.42 14.36
C ARG A 139 -30.54 21.79 13.91
N ARG A 140 -30.53 21.10 12.75
CA ARG A 140 -29.30 20.53 12.16
C ARG A 140 -28.31 21.64 11.82
N PHE A 141 -28.77 22.73 11.22
CA PHE A 141 -27.92 23.89 10.94
C PHE A 141 -27.28 24.45 12.22
N ILE A 142 -28.07 24.68 13.27
CA ILE A 142 -27.54 25.19 14.55
C ILE A 142 -26.52 24.23 15.13
N GLN A 143 -26.81 22.92 15.12
CA GLN A 143 -25.89 21.90 15.64
C GLN A 143 -24.57 21.88 14.87
N MET A 144 -24.61 21.75 13.54
CA MET A 144 -23.41 21.75 12.69
C MET A 144 -22.63 23.06 12.80
N TYR A 145 -23.31 24.21 12.71
CA TYR A 145 -22.66 25.51 12.74
C TYR A 145 -22.03 25.78 14.11
N SER A 146 -22.69 25.39 15.19
CA SER A 146 -22.13 25.53 16.54
C SER A 146 -20.90 24.67 16.73
N ASN A 147 -20.91 23.43 16.23
CA ASN A 147 -19.74 22.56 16.31
C ASN A 147 -18.58 23.04 15.43
N VAL A 148 -18.86 23.27 14.14
CA VAL A 148 -17.84 23.54 13.13
C VAL A 148 -17.29 24.96 13.22
N VAL A 149 -18.16 25.95 13.41
CA VAL A 149 -17.81 27.37 13.27
C VAL A 149 -17.62 28.05 14.62
N LEU A 150 -18.44 27.67 15.61
CA LEU A 150 -18.36 28.26 16.95
C LEU A 150 -17.47 27.46 17.91
N ASP A 151 -16.95 26.30 17.48
CA ASP A 151 -16.07 25.40 18.24
C ASP A 151 -16.73 24.85 19.53
N LEU A 152 -18.04 24.62 19.48
CA LEU A 152 -18.81 24.00 20.56
C LEU A 152 -18.72 22.47 20.47
N ASP A 153 -18.54 21.80 21.60
CA ASP A 153 -18.62 20.34 21.64
C ASP A 153 -20.01 19.85 21.19
N GLY A 154 -20.03 18.99 20.17
CA GLY A 154 -21.27 18.49 19.55
C GLY A 154 -22.11 17.65 20.53
N ASP A 155 -21.45 16.98 21.48
CA ASP A 155 -22.09 16.12 22.48
C ASP A 155 -23.06 16.91 23.38
N ILE A 156 -22.82 18.21 23.56
CA ILE A 156 -23.68 19.08 24.37
C ILE A 156 -25.07 19.19 23.74
N LEU A 157 -25.15 19.43 22.43
CA LEU A 157 -26.42 19.58 21.73
C LEU A 157 -27.09 18.23 21.48
N GLU A 158 -26.29 17.17 21.27
CA GLU A 158 -26.81 15.81 21.14
C GLU A 158 -27.49 15.35 22.44
N HIS A 159 -26.90 15.68 23.61
CA HIS A 159 -27.52 15.37 24.89
C HIS A 159 -28.89 16.06 25.07
N ILE A 160 -29.05 17.29 24.59
CA ILE A 160 -30.33 18.01 24.63
C ILE A 160 -31.37 17.33 23.71
N LEU A 161 -30.96 16.87 22.53
CA LEU A 161 -31.82 16.10 21.64
C LEU A 161 -32.28 14.78 22.28
N GLU A 162 -31.37 14.03 22.89
CA GLU A 162 -31.69 12.79 23.61
C GLU A 162 -32.65 13.03 24.78
N GLN A 163 -32.40 14.05 25.61
CA GLN A 163 -33.31 14.43 26.70
C GLN A 163 -34.72 14.76 26.18
N MET A 164 -34.82 15.43 25.03
CA MET A 164 -36.12 15.70 24.41
C MET A 164 -36.80 14.41 23.95
N LYS A 165 -36.07 13.48 23.32
CA LYS A 165 -36.60 12.18 22.90
C LYS A 165 -37.10 11.37 24.09
N GLU A 166 -36.33 11.29 25.17
CA GLU A 166 -36.72 10.64 26.43
C GLU A 166 -37.98 11.28 27.02
N LYS A 167 -38.04 12.62 27.10
CA LYS A 167 -39.20 13.37 27.60
C LYS A 167 -40.45 13.14 26.75
N ARG A 168 -40.31 12.85 25.46
CA ARG A 168 -41.41 12.57 24.53
C ARG A 168 -41.71 11.08 24.36
N GLY A 169 -40.92 10.20 24.96
CA GLY A 169 -41.09 8.75 24.86
C GLY A 169 -40.87 8.21 23.44
N VAL A 170 -40.01 8.87 22.65
CA VAL A 170 -39.66 8.45 21.29
C VAL A 170 -38.23 7.93 21.25
N HIS A 171 -37.93 7.10 20.25
CA HIS A 171 -36.62 6.44 20.11
C HIS A 171 -35.83 6.93 18.88
N GLN A 172 -36.50 7.56 17.92
CA GLN A 172 -35.88 8.10 16.71
C GLN A 172 -36.20 9.58 16.52
N ASP A 173 -35.24 10.35 15.99
CA ASP A 173 -35.41 11.77 15.66
C ASP A 173 -36.58 12.01 14.69
N THR A 174 -36.83 11.04 13.81
CA THR A 174 -37.94 11.05 12.84
C THR A 174 -39.31 11.14 13.50
N GLN A 175 -39.42 10.73 14.76
CA GLN A 175 -40.66 10.73 15.53
C GLN A 175 -40.93 12.07 16.25
N LEU A 176 -39.97 12.99 16.28
CA LEU A 176 -40.17 14.33 16.82
C LEU A 176 -41.09 15.15 15.91
N THR A 177 -42.06 15.83 16.51
CA THR A 177 -43.02 16.67 15.78
C THR A 177 -42.42 18.03 15.41
N ALA A 178 -43.07 18.78 14.52
CA ALA A 178 -42.66 20.15 14.19
C ALA A 178 -42.57 21.06 15.42
N ALA A 179 -43.52 20.89 16.36
CA ALA A 179 -43.53 21.65 17.61
C ALA A 179 -42.35 21.30 18.52
N ASP A 180 -41.97 20.02 18.59
CA ASP A 180 -40.81 19.57 19.35
C ASP A 180 -39.51 20.11 18.76
N LEU A 181 -39.35 20.04 17.43
CA LEU A 181 -38.17 20.57 16.75
C LEU A 181 -38.06 22.09 16.89
N LYS A 182 -39.18 22.82 16.92
CA LYS A 182 -39.21 24.25 17.21
C LYS A 182 -38.79 24.56 18.65
N GLU A 183 -39.24 23.77 19.63
CA GLU A 183 -38.75 23.85 21.01
C GLU A 183 -37.24 23.58 21.06
N LEU A 184 -36.76 22.57 20.34
CA LEU A 184 -35.37 22.16 20.29
C LEU A 184 -34.45 23.25 19.72
N VAL A 185 -34.86 23.93 18.65
CA VAL A 185 -34.15 25.10 18.11
C VAL A 185 -33.95 26.17 19.18
N GLY A 186 -34.98 26.47 19.97
CA GLY A 186 -34.89 27.43 21.07
C GLY A 186 -33.90 26.98 22.15
N LEU A 187 -33.95 25.71 22.55
CA LEU A 187 -33.04 25.11 23.52
C LEU A 187 -31.59 25.14 23.03
N PHE A 188 -31.34 24.81 21.77
CA PHE A 188 -30.00 24.84 21.18
C PHE A 188 -29.42 26.25 21.19
N LYS A 189 -30.18 27.27 20.76
CA LYS A 189 -29.72 28.68 20.83
C LYS A 189 -29.42 29.12 22.25
N GLN A 190 -30.27 28.74 23.21
CA GLN A 190 -30.06 29.06 24.62
C GLN A 190 -28.79 28.40 25.14
N GLN A 191 -28.54 27.14 24.78
CA GLN A 191 -27.33 26.42 25.18
C GLN A 191 -26.08 27.05 24.57
N VAL A 192 -26.11 27.40 23.27
CA VAL A 192 -25.02 28.11 22.60
C VAL A 192 -24.69 29.42 23.32
N LYS A 193 -25.72 30.19 23.71
CA LYS A 193 -25.55 31.43 24.49
C LYS A 193 -24.95 31.18 25.86
N SER A 194 -25.38 30.12 26.54
CA SER A 194 -24.89 29.75 27.87
C SER A 194 -23.41 29.36 27.85
N GLU A 195 -23.00 28.53 26.90
CA GLU A 195 -21.63 28.00 26.82
C GLU A 195 -20.65 29.03 26.26
N LEU A 196 -21.04 29.80 25.24
CA LEU A 196 -20.14 30.70 24.52
C LEU A 196 -20.27 32.17 24.91
N GLY A 197 -21.27 32.53 25.72
CA GLY A 197 -21.54 33.91 26.16
C GLY A 197 -22.02 34.85 25.05
N ARG A 198 -22.38 34.31 23.87
CA ARG A 198 -22.86 35.06 22.69
C ARG A 198 -24.02 34.34 22.02
N ASP A 199 -24.92 35.11 21.41
CA ASP A 199 -26.07 34.56 20.69
C ASP A 199 -25.64 33.83 19.40
N PHE A 200 -26.46 32.89 18.94
CA PHE A 200 -26.30 32.25 17.64
C PHE A 200 -26.48 33.31 16.52
N PRO A 201 -25.61 33.36 15.49
CA PRO A 201 -25.68 34.40 14.48
C PRO A 201 -26.95 34.29 13.63
N GLU A 202 -27.78 35.33 13.63
CA GLU A 202 -29.00 35.42 12.82
C GLU A 202 -28.75 36.08 11.46
N ASP A 203 -27.65 36.85 11.31
CA ASP A 203 -27.27 37.47 10.03
C ASP A 203 -26.64 36.44 9.08
N PRO A 204 -27.26 36.14 7.93
CA PRO A 204 -26.73 35.19 6.94
C PRO A 204 -25.33 35.56 6.44
N GLU A 205 -24.98 36.84 6.36
CA GLU A 205 -23.63 37.27 5.96
C GLU A 205 -22.60 36.90 7.03
N GLU A 206 -22.91 37.14 8.32
CA GLU A 206 -22.07 36.69 9.43
C GLU A 206 -21.90 35.17 9.41
N GLN A 207 -22.99 34.43 9.16
CA GLN A 207 -22.95 32.98 9.01
C GLN A 207 -21.99 32.54 7.90
N LEU A 208 -22.10 33.16 6.71
CA LEU A 208 -21.28 32.80 5.54
C LEU A 208 -19.79 33.02 5.81
N TRP A 209 -19.42 34.17 6.36
CA TRP A 209 -18.01 34.48 6.66
C TRP A 209 -17.46 33.64 7.81
N GLY A 210 -18.29 33.30 8.80
CA GLY A 210 -17.94 32.34 9.83
C GLY A 210 -17.61 30.97 9.25
N ALA A 211 -18.47 30.44 8.37
CA ALA A 211 -18.27 29.16 7.72
C ALA A 211 -17.03 29.13 6.79
N ILE A 212 -16.80 30.18 6.00
CA ILE A 212 -15.58 30.31 5.17
C ILE A 212 -14.33 30.26 6.06
N GLY A 213 -14.32 30.99 7.18
CA GLY A 213 -13.21 31.02 8.12
C GLY A 213 -12.98 29.68 8.81
N ALA A 214 -14.05 28.99 9.18
CA ALA A 214 -13.98 27.66 9.78
C ALA A 214 -13.38 26.64 8.81
N VAL A 215 -13.76 26.65 7.53
CA VAL A 215 -13.16 25.75 6.54
C VAL A 215 -11.66 25.99 6.40
N PHE A 216 -11.21 27.23 6.27
CA PHE A 216 -9.76 27.51 6.22
C PHE A 216 -9.07 27.13 7.53
N GLY A 217 -9.68 27.41 8.68
CA GLY A 217 -9.18 27.03 9.99
C GLY A 217 -9.03 25.51 10.16
N SER A 218 -9.96 24.73 9.60
CA SER A 218 -9.94 23.27 9.65
C SER A 218 -8.72 22.64 8.99
N TRP A 219 -8.05 23.36 8.06
CA TRP A 219 -6.82 22.87 7.43
C TRP A 219 -5.70 22.60 8.44
N MET A 220 -5.63 23.36 9.54
CA MET A 220 -4.59 23.20 10.57
C MET A 220 -5.12 22.55 11.85
N ASN A 221 -6.26 21.87 11.81
CA ASN A 221 -6.74 21.10 12.96
C ASN A 221 -5.88 19.82 13.17
N PRO A 222 -5.86 19.24 14.38
CA PRO A 222 -5.03 18.08 14.70
C PRO A 222 -5.31 16.87 13.80
N ARG A 223 -6.59 16.59 13.48
CA ARG A 223 -6.99 15.46 12.64
C ARG A 223 -6.49 15.60 11.19
N ALA A 224 -6.58 16.78 10.59
CA ALA A 224 -6.10 17.04 9.24
C ALA A 224 -4.57 16.99 9.17
N ILE A 225 -3.87 17.52 10.17
CA ILE A 225 -2.40 17.40 10.26
C ILE A 225 -1.99 15.93 10.30
N THR A 226 -2.61 15.13 11.17
CA THR A 226 -2.31 13.69 11.27
C THR A 226 -2.62 12.96 9.97
N TYR A 227 -3.79 13.20 9.36
CA TYR A 227 -4.16 12.59 8.09
C TYR A 227 -3.17 12.93 6.98
N ARG A 228 -2.76 14.20 6.89
CA ARG A 228 -1.78 14.66 5.91
C ARG A 228 -0.43 13.97 6.06
N LYS A 229 0.04 13.79 7.29
CA LYS A 229 1.28 13.04 7.59
C LYS A 229 1.17 11.59 7.15
N LEU A 230 0.07 10.91 7.48
CA LEU A 230 -0.15 9.51 7.10
C LEU A 230 -0.27 9.29 5.58
N ASN A 231 -0.65 10.32 4.83
CA ASN A 231 -0.90 10.23 3.39
C ASN A 231 0.09 11.07 2.55
N ASN A 232 1.18 11.57 3.15
CA ASN A 232 2.19 12.41 2.50
C ASN A 232 1.60 13.62 1.73
N ILE A 233 0.63 14.31 2.33
CA ILE A 233 -0.01 15.51 1.76
C ILE A 233 0.66 16.76 2.36
N PRO A 234 1.32 17.60 1.55
CA PRO A 234 2.01 18.78 2.05
C PRO A 234 1.05 19.83 2.65
N ALA A 235 1.49 20.50 3.73
CA ALA A 235 0.67 21.48 4.44
C ALA A 235 0.50 22.79 3.66
N GLU A 236 1.42 23.14 2.77
CA GLU A 236 1.41 24.35 1.97
C GLU A 236 0.35 24.37 0.87
N TRP A 237 -0.26 23.22 0.56
CA TRP A 237 -1.29 23.12 -0.49
C TRP A 237 -2.58 23.86 -0.15
N GLY A 238 -2.92 24.00 1.13
CA GLY A 238 -4.17 24.63 1.57
C GLY A 238 -5.43 23.88 1.12
N THR A 239 -6.59 24.51 1.36
CA THR A 239 -7.91 23.99 0.97
C THR A 239 -8.74 25.07 0.29
N ALA A 240 -9.57 24.69 -0.68
CA ALA A 240 -10.56 25.57 -1.28
C ALA A 240 -11.90 25.51 -0.52
N VAL A 241 -12.73 26.54 -0.71
CA VAL A 241 -14.09 26.61 -0.14
C VAL A 241 -15.10 26.62 -1.28
N ASN A 242 -16.03 25.68 -1.28
CA ASN A 242 -17.11 25.62 -2.27
C ASN A 242 -18.39 26.10 -1.60
N VAL A 243 -18.95 27.20 -2.10
CA VAL A 243 -20.25 27.72 -1.68
C VAL A 243 -21.25 27.37 -2.77
N GLN A 244 -22.27 26.58 -2.43
CA GLN A 244 -23.20 26.02 -3.41
C GLN A 244 -24.64 26.13 -2.91
N SER A 245 -25.57 26.51 -3.79
CA SER A 245 -27.01 26.52 -3.47
C SER A 245 -27.45 25.16 -2.93
N MET A 246 -28.21 25.18 -1.84
CA MET A 246 -28.85 23.98 -1.31
C MET A 246 -29.89 23.46 -2.29
N VAL A 247 -29.96 22.13 -2.34
CA VAL A 247 -31.07 21.35 -2.88
C VAL A 247 -31.46 20.34 -1.83
N PHE A 248 -32.75 20.02 -1.72
CA PHE A 248 -33.31 19.27 -0.61
C PHE A 248 -33.90 17.94 -1.06
N GLY A 249 -33.34 16.85 -0.55
CA GLY A 249 -33.87 15.50 -0.74
C GLY A 249 -34.99 15.11 0.23
N ASN A 250 -35.37 16.01 1.15
CA ASN A 250 -36.25 15.76 2.29
C ASN A 250 -37.46 16.71 2.37
N MET A 251 -37.97 17.17 1.22
CA MET A 251 -39.19 18.01 1.14
C MET A 251 -40.47 17.20 0.84
N GLY A 252 -40.43 15.88 0.95
CA GLY A 252 -41.55 15.00 0.60
C GLY A 252 -41.11 13.73 -0.13
N ASP A 253 -42.09 12.94 -0.54
CA ASP A 253 -41.87 11.63 -1.17
C ASP A 253 -41.42 11.72 -2.63
N ASP A 254 -41.52 12.89 -3.25
CA ASP A 254 -40.97 13.22 -4.58
C ASP A 254 -39.53 13.76 -4.52
N CYS A 255 -38.91 13.70 -3.33
CA CYS A 255 -37.55 14.12 -3.07
C CYS A 255 -36.71 12.93 -2.57
N ALA A 256 -35.42 12.91 -2.92
CA ALA A 256 -34.51 11.86 -2.50
C ALA A 256 -33.06 12.33 -2.53
N THR A 257 -32.16 11.52 -1.96
CA THR A 257 -30.71 11.70 -2.08
C THR A 257 -30.04 10.34 -2.21
N GLY A 258 -28.88 10.28 -2.86
CA GLY A 258 -28.18 9.02 -3.02
C GLY A 258 -26.72 9.17 -3.39
N VAL A 259 -26.01 8.04 -3.29
CA VAL A 259 -24.61 7.86 -3.67
C VAL A 259 -24.53 6.65 -4.57
N ALA A 260 -23.79 6.74 -5.66
CA ALA A 260 -23.63 5.65 -6.60
C ALA A 260 -22.22 5.60 -7.20
N PHE A 261 -21.86 4.43 -7.70
CA PHE A 261 -20.64 4.14 -8.44
C PHE A 261 -21.02 3.65 -9.82
N THR A 262 -20.40 4.19 -10.86
CA THR A 262 -20.76 3.83 -12.24
C THR A 262 -20.44 2.38 -12.60
N ARG A 263 -19.56 1.72 -11.83
CA ARG A 263 -19.31 0.27 -11.81
C ARG A 263 -19.14 -0.18 -10.37
N ASP A 264 -19.26 -1.47 -10.09
CA ASP A 264 -19.09 -2.01 -8.74
C ASP A 264 -17.66 -1.75 -8.22
N PRO A 265 -17.47 -1.02 -7.11
CA PRO A 265 -16.14 -0.70 -6.58
C PRO A 265 -15.43 -1.90 -5.92
N ALA A 266 -16.13 -2.99 -5.62
CA ALA A 266 -15.61 -4.20 -5.01
C ALA A 266 -15.24 -5.26 -6.06
N THR A 267 -16.11 -5.52 -7.03
CA THR A 267 -15.92 -6.56 -8.05
C THR A 267 -15.35 -6.02 -9.35
N GLY A 268 -15.65 -4.76 -9.70
CA GLY A 268 -15.36 -4.13 -10.97
C GLY A 268 -16.37 -4.42 -12.09
N GLU A 269 -17.42 -5.19 -11.80
CA GLU A 269 -18.48 -5.47 -12.78
C GLU A 269 -19.13 -4.17 -13.29
N ASP A 270 -19.45 -4.14 -14.59
CA ASP A 270 -20.16 -3.03 -15.24
C ASP A 270 -21.64 -2.98 -14.82
N TYR A 271 -21.82 -2.78 -13.53
CA TYR A 271 -23.08 -2.80 -12.81
C TYR A 271 -23.24 -1.46 -12.09
N PHE A 272 -24.39 -0.80 -12.26
CA PHE A 272 -24.61 0.51 -11.65
C PHE A 272 -24.88 0.36 -10.16
N TYR A 273 -23.82 0.39 -9.35
CA TYR A 273 -23.90 0.13 -7.92
C TYR A 273 -24.27 1.42 -7.16
N GLY A 274 -25.15 1.36 -6.17
CA GLY A 274 -25.45 2.53 -5.36
C GLY A 274 -26.69 2.40 -4.51
N GLU A 275 -26.86 3.38 -3.63
CA GLU A 275 -27.94 3.45 -2.66
C GLU A 275 -28.57 4.84 -2.62
N PHE A 276 -29.85 4.91 -2.26
CA PHE A 276 -30.60 6.14 -2.13
C PHE A 276 -31.61 6.07 -0.98
N LEU A 277 -32.09 7.23 -0.55
CA LEU A 277 -33.18 7.37 0.43
C LEU A 277 -34.19 8.40 -0.06
N VAL A 278 -35.47 8.03 -0.01
CA VAL A 278 -36.60 8.94 -0.23
C VAL A 278 -36.82 9.78 1.02
N ASN A 279 -37.11 11.07 0.81
CA ASN A 279 -37.39 12.04 1.85
C ASN A 279 -36.29 12.08 2.92
N ALA A 280 -35.05 12.35 2.50
CA ALA A 280 -33.84 12.28 3.34
C ALA A 280 -32.77 13.29 2.89
N GLN A 281 -31.81 13.59 3.78
CA GLN A 281 -30.58 14.31 3.43
C GLN A 281 -29.38 13.37 3.33
N GLY A 282 -28.31 13.82 2.67
CA GLY A 282 -27.14 12.97 2.40
C GLY A 282 -26.50 12.40 3.68
N GLU A 283 -26.61 13.13 4.79
CA GLU A 283 -26.19 12.66 6.12
C GLU A 283 -26.91 11.38 6.54
N ASP A 284 -28.21 11.25 6.26
CA ASP A 284 -28.99 10.07 6.67
C ASP A 284 -28.56 8.81 5.89
N VAL A 285 -28.05 8.97 4.67
CA VAL A 285 -27.47 7.87 3.86
C VAL A 285 -26.13 7.42 4.45
N VAL A 286 -25.28 8.37 4.85
CA VAL A 286 -23.94 8.08 5.39
C VAL A 286 -24.00 7.56 6.82
N ALA A 287 -24.91 8.08 7.64
CA ALA A 287 -25.05 7.73 9.06
C ALA A 287 -25.72 6.36 9.27
N GLY A 288 -26.37 5.79 8.26
CA GLY A 288 -27.02 4.47 8.34
C GLY A 288 -28.20 4.40 9.32
N ILE A 289 -28.77 5.55 9.70
CA ILE A 289 -29.92 5.65 10.63
C ILE A 289 -31.17 5.02 9.99
N ARG A 290 -31.30 5.13 8.67
CA ARG A 290 -32.33 4.48 7.85
C ARG A 290 -31.65 3.51 6.91
N THR A 291 -32.24 2.33 6.74
CA THR A 291 -31.78 1.34 5.76
C THR A 291 -31.86 1.94 4.35
N PRO A 292 -30.72 2.13 3.65
CA PRO A 292 -30.72 2.65 2.29
C PRO A 292 -31.39 1.69 1.32
N GLN A 293 -31.97 2.23 0.25
CA GLN A 293 -32.61 1.48 -0.82
C GLN A 293 -31.66 1.37 -2.02
N PRO A 294 -31.72 0.30 -2.83
CA PRO A 294 -30.85 0.15 -3.99
C PRO A 294 -31.27 1.10 -5.13
N ILE A 295 -30.33 1.61 -5.92
CA ILE A 295 -30.66 2.50 -7.05
C ILE A 295 -31.33 1.78 -8.23
N ASN A 296 -31.19 0.45 -8.34
CA ASN A 296 -31.79 -0.34 -9.40
C ASN A 296 -32.25 -1.71 -8.89
N ARG A 297 -33.05 -2.43 -9.68
CA ARG A 297 -33.62 -3.73 -9.30
C ARG A 297 -32.58 -4.83 -9.06
N ALA A 298 -31.48 -4.82 -9.82
CA ALA A 298 -30.45 -5.84 -9.74
C ALA A 298 -29.60 -5.76 -8.46
N GLY A 299 -29.64 -4.63 -7.75
CA GLY A 299 -28.93 -4.44 -6.48
C GLY A 299 -29.73 -4.73 -5.23
N GLY A 300 -31.03 -4.99 -5.36
CA GLY A 300 -31.90 -5.27 -4.23
C GLY A 300 -31.95 -6.75 -3.89
N ASP A 301 -32.10 -7.06 -2.60
CA ASP A 301 -32.49 -8.37 -2.10
C ASP A 301 -34.01 -8.65 -2.23
N GLY A 302 -34.73 -7.70 -2.84
CA GLY A 302 -36.19 -7.75 -3.04
C GLY A 302 -37.01 -7.27 -1.84
N THR A 303 -36.38 -6.78 -0.76
CA THR A 303 -37.09 -6.35 0.46
C THR A 303 -37.54 -4.89 0.40
N LEU A 304 -36.79 -4.03 -0.28
CA LEU A 304 -37.07 -2.60 -0.44
C LEU A 304 -37.17 -2.21 -1.93
N PRO A 305 -38.06 -1.27 -2.30
CA PRO A 305 -38.19 -0.83 -3.68
C PRO A 305 -36.95 -0.06 -4.14
N SER A 306 -36.63 -0.16 -5.43
CA SER A 306 -35.47 0.52 -6.00
C SER A 306 -35.81 1.93 -6.55
N MET A 307 -34.80 2.77 -6.76
CA MET A 307 -35.02 4.10 -7.36
C MET A 307 -35.60 4.00 -8.78
N GLU A 308 -35.19 2.97 -9.52
CA GLU A 308 -35.77 2.61 -10.83
C GLU A 308 -37.30 2.41 -10.78
N GLU A 309 -37.84 1.98 -9.64
CA GLU A 309 -39.27 1.73 -9.46
C GLU A 309 -40.01 2.93 -8.87
N VAL A 310 -39.40 3.61 -7.90
CA VAL A 310 -40.04 4.73 -7.19
C VAL A 310 -39.93 6.04 -7.96
N MET A 311 -38.82 6.27 -8.67
CA MET A 311 -38.51 7.52 -9.38
C MET A 311 -37.92 7.24 -10.79
N PRO A 312 -38.66 6.55 -11.68
CA PRO A 312 -38.14 6.03 -12.96
C PRO A 312 -37.57 7.12 -13.89
N GLU A 313 -38.18 8.32 -13.91
CA GLU A 313 -37.72 9.42 -14.75
C GLU A 313 -36.35 9.95 -14.30
N CYS A 314 -36.17 10.15 -12.99
CA CYS A 314 -34.89 10.58 -12.41
C CYS A 314 -33.82 9.49 -12.57
N TYR A 315 -34.18 8.22 -12.40
CA TYR A 315 -33.28 7.09 -12.65
C TYR A 315 -32.81 7.05 -14.11
N GLY A 316 -33.73 7.22 -15.07
CA GLY A 316 -33.38 7.31 -16.49
C GLY A 316 -32.45 8.48 -16.82
N GLN A 317 -32.56 9.61 -16.12
CA GLN A 317 -31.58 10.70 -16.23
C GLN A 317 -30.23 10.31 -15.63
N LEU A 318 -30.22 9.71 -14.45
CA LEU A 318 -29.00 9.29 -13.75
C LEU A 318 -28.19 8.26 -14.57
N VAL A 319 -28.86 7.32 -15.25
CA VAL A 319 -28.22 6.35 -16.17
C VAL A 319 -27.55 7.04 -17.37
N LYS A 320 -28.15 8.11 -17.90
CA LYS A 320 -27.51 8.90 -18.97
C LYS A 320 -26.28 9.65 -18.44
N ILE A 321 -26.39 10.22 -17.23
CA ILE A 321 -25.29 10.92 -16.57
C ILE A 321 -24.12 9.98 -16.30
N ARG A 322 -24.38 8.73 -15.85
CA ARG A 322 -23.38 7.66 -15.70
C ARG A 322 -22.54 7.52 -16.98
N ALA A 323 -23.20 7.37 -18.13
CA ALA A 323 -22.50 7.18 -19.41
C ALA A 323 -21.70 8.43 -19.85
N ILE A 324 -22.23 9.64 -19.61
CA ILE A 324 -21.52 10.89 -19.89
C ILE A 324 -20.25 10.99 -19.04
N LEU A 325 -20.38 10.71 -17.74
CA LEU A 325 -19.29 10.78 -16.78
C LEU A 325 -18.18 9.78 -17.08
N GLU A 326 -18.51 8.50 -17.34
CA GLU A 326 -17.49 7.52 -17.73
C GLU A 326 -16.81 7.91 -19.04
N LYS A 327 -17.58 8.35 -20.04
CA LYS A 327 -17.01 8.75 -21.32
C LYS A 327 -16.06 9.95 -21.20
N HIS A 328 -16.42 10.90 -20.35
CA HIS A 328 -15.69 12.15 -20.17
C HIS A 328 -14.42 11.97 -19.33
N TYR A 329 -14.54 11.35 -18.15
CA TYR A 329 -13.42 11.12 -17.24
C TYR A 329 -12.59 9.87 -17.60
N ARG A 330 -13.14 9.03 -18.47
CA ARG A 330 -12.52 7.78 -18.96
C ARG A 330 -12.16 6.84 -17.81
N ASP A 331 -13.03 6.81 -16.80
CA ASP A 331 -12.88 6.04 -15.56
C ASP A 331 -14.22 5.85 -14.86
N MET A 332 -14.29 4.83 -14.00
CA MET A 332 -15.42 4.65 -13.08
C MET A 332 -15.48 5.83 -12.10
N GLN A 333 -16.69 6.36 -11.94
CA GLN A 333 -16.96 7.52 -11.08
C GLN A 333 -17.77 7.11 -9.85
N ASP A 334 -17.45 7.74 -8.73
CA ASP A 334 -18.25 7.86 -7.52
C ASP A 334 -19.04 9.18 -7.61
N ILE A 335 -20.37 9.10 -7.48
CA ILE A 335 -21.30 10.20 -7.70
C ILE A 335 -22.23 10.40 -6.49
N GLU A 336 -22.45 11.66 -6.14
CA GLU A 336 -23.45 12.06 -5.14
C GLU A 336 -24.54 12.90 -5.85
N PHE A 337 -25.80 12.59 -5.57
CA PHE A 337 -26.94 13.26 -6.21
C PHE A 337 -28.09 13.51 -5.24
N THR A 338 -28.92 14.49 -5.58
CA THR A 338 -30.15 14.82 -4.86
C THR A 338 -31.27 15.07 -5.86
N ILE A 339 -32.47 14.63 -5.52
CA ILE A 339 -33.69 14.88 -6.26
C ILE A 339 -34.54 15.79 -5.40
N GLU A 340 -34.85 16.97 -5.92
CA GLU A 340 -35.77 17.92 -5.29
C GLU A 340 -37.00 18.05 -6.19
N LYS A 341 -38.16 17.62 -5.70
CA LYS A 341 -39.45 17.70 -6.40
C LYS A 341 -39.40 17.16 -7.83
N GLY A 342 -38.87 15.93 -7.97
CA GLY A 342 -38.70 15.26 -9.26
C GLY A 342 -37.59 15.80 -10.17
N LYS A 343 -36.77 16.76 -9.72
CA LYS A 343 -35.62 17.27 -10.48
C LYS A 343 -34.30 16.75 -9.92
N LEU A 344 -33.54 16.04 -10.76
CA LEU A 344 -32.22 15.50 -10.42
C LEU A 344 -31.14 16.60 -10.44
N PHE A 345 -30.30 16.60 -9.40
CA PHE A 345 -29.13 17.45 -9.27
C PHE A 345 -27.88 16.62 -8.93
N MET A 346 -26.77 16.92 -9.60
CA MET A 346 -25.46 16.32 -9.32
C MET A 346 -24.68 17.20 -8.35
N LEU A 347 -24.31 16.64 -7.20
CA LEU A 347 -23.61 17.36 -6.14
C LEU A 347 -22.10 17.16 -6.18
N GLN A 348 -21.67 15.97 -6.55
CA GLN A 348 -20.25 15.63 -6.61
C GLN A 348 -20.03 14.50 -7.60
N THR A 349 -18.85 14.53 -8.22
CA THR A 349 -18.26 13.34 -8.84
C THR A 349 -16.77 13.30 -8.54
N ARG A 350 -16.19 12.10 -8.55
CA ARG A 350 -14.75 11.85 -8.50
C ARG A 350 -14.47 10.44 -9.03
N ASN A 351 -13.22 10.18 -9.43
CA ASN A 351 -12.80 8.81 -9.73
C ASN A 351 -13.06 7.93 -8.49
N GLY A 352 -13.84 6.86 -8.67
CA GLY A 352 -14.26 6.04 -7.55
C GLY A 352 -13.12 5.20 -7.01
N LYS A 353 -12.93 5.24 -5.68
CA LYS A 353 -12.04 4.31 -4.98
C LYS A 353 -12.58 2.89 -5.16
N ARG A 354 -11.68 1.92 -5.33
CA ARG A 354 -12.03 0.55 -5.67
C ARG A 354 -10.97 -0.43 -5.18
N THR A 355 -11.35 -1.70 -5.08
CA THR A 355 -10.42 -2.79 -4.75
C THR A 355 -9.41 -3.01 -5.89
N ALA A 356 -8.31 -3.70 -5.62
CA ALA A 356 -7.36 -4.09 -6.66
C ALA A 356 -8.03 -4.91 -7.78
N ARG A 357 -8.92 -5.83 -7.41
CA ARG A 357 -9.69 -6.66 -8.36
C ARG A 357 -10.53 -5.77 -9.28
N ALA A 358 -11.28 -4.84 -8.68
CA ALA A 358 -12.10 -3.91 -9.43
C ALA A 358 -11.25 -2.98 -10.31
N ALA A 359 -10.08 -2.54 -9.86
CA ALA A 359 -9.18 -1.71 -10.67
C ALA A 359 -8.72 -2.41 -11.96
N VAL A 360 -8.26 -3.67 -11.84
CA VAL A 360 -7.86 -4.48 -13.00
C VAL A 360 -9.04 -4.71 -13.94
N LYS A 361 -10.18 -5.14 -13.41
CA LYS A 361 -11.37 -5.42 -14.20
C LYS A 361 -11.86 -4.20 -14.97
N VAL A 362 -12.05 -3.07 -14.27
CA VAL A 362 -12.52 -1.82 -14.88
C VAL A 362 -11.57 -1.34 -15.97
N ALA A 363 -10.25 -1.39 -15.74
CA ALA A 363 -9.26 -0.99 -16.73
C ALA A 363 -9.30 -1.87 -17.99
N VAL A 364 -9.42 -3.19 -17.82
CA VAL A 364 -9.51 -4.15 -18.92
C VAL A 364 -10.82 -4.01 -19.70
N ASP A 365 -11.95 -3.85 -19.01
CA ASP A 365 -13.27 -3.67 -19.62
C ASP A 365 -13.30 -2.36 -20.42
N MET A 366 -12.87 -1.24 -19.84
CA MET A 366 -12.83 0.06 -20.54
C MET A 366 -11.90 0.06 -21.75
N ALA A 367 -10.79 -0.67 -21.71
CA ALA A 367 -9.93 -0.86 -22.88
C ALA A 367 -10.62 -1.70 -23.96
N SER A 368 -11.33 -2.76 -23.55
CA SER A 368 -12.07 -3.64 -24.46
C SER A 368 -13.27 -2.94 -25.11
N GLU A 369 -13.89 -2.00 -24.39
CA GLU A 369 -14.95 -1.12 -24.88
C GLU A 369 -14.43 0.00 -25.80
N GLY A 370 -13.11 0.18 -25.89
CA GLY A 370 -12.47 1.24 -26.68
C GLY A 370 -12.55 2.63 -26.03
N LEU A 371 -12.90 2.72 -24.74
CA LEU A 371 -12.94 3.98 -24.00
C LEU A 371 -11.53 4.47 -23.63
N ILE A 372 -10.63 3.52 -23.35
CA ILE A 372 -9.21 3.79 -23.08
C ILE A 372 -8.30 2.92 -23.94
N SER A 373 -7.05 3.35 -24.12
CA SER A 373 -6.04 2.50 -24.76
C SER A 373 -5.51 1.47 -23.78
N GLU A 374 -4.90 0.40 -24.27
CA GLU A 374 -4.22 -0.61 -23.43
C GLU A 374 -3.11 0.03 -22.56
N GLN A 375 -2.43 1.05 -23.09
CA GLN A 375 -1.41 1.82 -22.36
C GLN A 375 -2.02 2.62 -21.21
N GLU A 376 -3.18 3.24 -21.44
CA GLU A 376 -3.91 3.97 -20.42
C GLU A 376 -4.47 3.02 -19.35
N ALA A 377 -4.97 1.84 -19.74
CA ALA A 377 -5.42 0.80 -18.80
C ALA A 377 -4.30 0.36 -17.86
N VAL A 378 -3.08 0.17 -18.39
CA VAL A 378 -1.88 -0.16 -17.60
C VAL A 378 -1.59 0.94 -16.57
N LEU A 379 -1.66 2.21 -16.94
CA LEU A 379 -1.42 3.35 -16.03
C LEU A 379 -2.52 3.53 -14.97
N ARG A 380 -3.73 3.06 -15.21
CA ARG A 380 -4.87 3.18 -14.27
C ARG A 380 -4.78 2.22 -13.08
N VAL A 381 -3.98 1.16 -13.19
CA VAL A 381 -3.74 0.20 -12.11
C VAL A 381 -2.44 0.58 -11.41
N GLU A 382 -2.52 0.91 -10.12
CA GLU A 382 -1.34 1.24 -9.34
C GLU A 382 -0.55 -0.05 -8.99
N PRO A 383 0.78 -0.09 -9.14
CA PRO A 383 1.55 -1.31 -8.87
C PRO A 383 1.38 -1.88 -7.47
N SER A 384 1.20 -1.02 -6.46
CA SER A 384 0.95 -1.43 -5.07
C SER A 384 -0.39 -2.14 -4.86
N GLN A 385 -1.37 -1.91 -5.74
CA GLN A 385 -2.66 -2.60 -5.66
C GLN A 385 -2.54 -4.08 -6.03
N LEU A 386 -1.60 -4.44 -6.93
CA LEU A 386 -1.46 -5.82 -7.35
C LEU A 386 -1.06 -6.76 -6.21
N ASP A 387 -0.38 -6.27 -5.17
CA ASP A 387 0.00 -7.09 -4.02
C ASP A 387 -1.23 -7.77 -3.37
N GLN A 388 -2.36 -7.08 -3.31
CA GLN A 388 -3.63 -7.62 -2.78
C GLN A 388 -4.20 -8.78 -3.61
N LEU A 389 -3.78 -8.93 -4.87
CA LEU A 389 -4.25 -9.96 -5.79
C LEU A 389 -3.31 -11.17 -5.85
N LEU A 390 -2.21 -11.16 -5.10
CA LEU A 390 -1.18 -12.20 -5.19
C LEU A 390 -1.16 -13.13 -3.96
N HIS A 391 -1.82 -12.73 -2.89
CA HIS A 391 -1.89 -13.50 -1.64
C HIS A 391 -3.33 -13.91 -1.33
N PRO A 392 -3.53 -15.03 -0.59
CA PRO A 392 -4.84 -15.37 -0.06
C PRO A 392 -5.37 -14.23 0.81
N SER A 393 -6.65 -13.88 0.70
CA SER A 393 -7.30 -12.88 1.54
C SER A 393 -8.36 -13.50 2.43
N LEU A 394 -8.68 -12.87 3.56
CA LEU A 394 -9.82 -13.30 4.38
C LEU A 394 -11.13 -13.10 3.62
N ASP A 395 -12.07 -14.02 3.79
CA ASP A 395 -13.44 -13.85 3.30
C ASP A 395 -14.08 -12.61 3.96
N PRO A 396 -14.49 -11.59 3.19
CA PRO A 396 -15.10 -10.38 3.74
C PRO A 396 -16.38 -10.63 4.53
N ALA A 397 -17.11 -11.72 4.25
CA ALA A 397 -18.33 -12.08 4.95
C ALA A 397 -18.06 -12.80 6.29
N ALA A 398 -16.82 -13.19 6.57
CA ALA A 398 -16.49 -13.92 7.78
C ALA A 398 -16.37 -12.99 9.00
N LYS A 399 -16.96 -13.41 10.13
CA LYS A 399 -16.82 -12.71 11.42
C LYS A 399 -15.39 -12.81 11.92
N LYS A 400 -14.79 -11.67 12.28
CA LYS A 400 -13.43 -11.57 12.81
C LYS A 400 -13.45 -11.28 14.31
N ASP A 401 -12.75 -12.11 15.09
CA ASP A 401 -12.50 -11.89 16.53
C ASP A 401 -11.03 -11.49 16.71
N VAL A 402 -10.73 -10.20 16.53
CA VAL A 402 -9.35 -9.67 16.55
C VAL A 402 -8.87 -9.58 18.00
N ILE A 403 -7.80 -10.31 18.33
CA ILE A 403 -7.25 -10.43 19.69
C ILE A 403 -5.93 -9.66 19.89
N ALA A 404 -5.22 -9.31 18.82
CA ALA A 404 -4.02 -8.48 18.86
C ALA A 404 -3.74 -7.83 17.50
N LYS A 405 -2.88 -6.80 17.49
CA LYS A 405 -2.42 -6.17 16.25
C LYS A 405 -0.91 -5.92 16.27
N GLY A 406 -0.24 -6.26 15.19
CA GLY A 406 1.19 -6.01 14.97
C GLY A 406 1.42 -5.21 13.68
N LEU A 407 2.66 -5.24 13.20
CA LEU A 407 3.03 -4.65 11.93
C LEU A 407 2.67 -5.60 10.79
N PRO A 408 2.08 -5.11 9.67
CA PRO A 408 1.77 -5.90 8.49
C PRO A 408 3.04 -6.23 7.70
N ALA A 409 3.84 -7.17 8.22
CA ALA A 409 5.21 -7.42 7.79
C ALA A 409 5.29 -8.10 6.42
N SER A 410 4.42 -9.08 6.17
CA SER A 410 4.27 -9.75 4.89
C SER A 410 2.79 -10.01 4.62
N PRO A 411 2.26 -9.55 3.48
CA PRO A 411 0.84 -9.60 3.13
C PRO A 411 0.27 -11.02 3.06
N GLY A 412 -1.05 -11.12 3.02
CA GLY A 412 -1.80 -12.37 2.91
C GLY A 412 -2.52 -12.78 4.19
N ALA A 413 -3.36 -13.81 4.06
CA ALA A 413 -4.17 -14.36 5.15
C ALA A 413 -3.79 -15.83 5.40
N ALA A 414 -3.48 -16.18 6.63
CA ALA A 414 -3.07 -17.53 7.01
C ALA A 414 -3.73 -17.98 8.31
N GLY A 415 -4.42 -19.13 8.26
CA GLY A 415 -4.98 -19.79 9.44
C GLY A 415 -4.31 -21.12 9.73
N GLY A 416 -4.08 -21.43 11.01
CA GLY A 416 -3.46 -22.68 11.44
C GLY A 416 -3.32 -22.80 12.95
N GLU A 417 -2.93 -24.00 13.39
CA GLU A 417 -2.63 -24.30 14.79
C GLU A 417 -1.35 -23.62 15.25
N VAL A 418 -1.38 -23.03 16.44
CA VAL A 418 -0.23 -22.33 17.01
C VAL A 418 0.85 -23.33 17.44
N VAL A 419 2.09 -23.06 17.03
CA VAL A 419 3.29 -23.76 17.48
C VAL A 419 4.38 -22.75 17.87
N PHE A 420 5.24 -23.14 18.82
CA PHE A 420 6.23 -22.22 19.43
C PHE A 420 7.69 -22.56 19.10
N SER A 421 7.92 -23.62 18.33
CA SER A 421 9.24 -24.05 17.86
C SER A 421 9.21 -24.37 16.36
N ALA A 422 10.34 -24.17 15.69
CA ALA A 422 10.48 -24.46 14.27
C ALA A 422 10.37 -25.97 13.97
N ASP A 423 10.88 -26.81 14.86
CA ASP A 423 10.78 -28.27 14.75
C ASP A 423 9.33 -28.76 14.86
N ASP A 424 8.53 -28.18 15.76
CA ASP A 424 7.10 -28.48 15.86
C ASP A 424 6.38 -28.08 14.57
N ALA A 425 6.71 -26.92 14.00
CA ALA A 425 6.11 -26.47 12.75
C ALA A 425 6.41 -27.43 11.59
N GLU A 426 7.66 -27.90 11.46
CA GLU A 426 8.06 -28.85 10.43
C GLU A 426 7.41 -30.24 10.65
N ASN A 427 7.43 -30.76 11.87
CA ASN A 427 6.83 -32.05 12.19
C ASN A 427 5.31 -32.06 11.98
N ALA A 428 4.63 -30.98 12.36
CA ALA A 428 3.20 -30.81 12.13
C ALA A 428 2.89 -30.70 10.63
N ALA A 429 3.69 -29.96 9.86
CA ALA A 429 3.53 -29.87 8.42
C ALA A 429 3.77 -31.21 7.70
N LYS A 430 4.74 -32.03 8.15
CA LYS A 430 5.01 -33.38 7.61
C LYS A 430 3.82 -34.33 7.73
N ILE A 431 2.99 -34.16 8.75
CA ILE A 431 1.74 -34.93 8.94
C ILE A 431 0.51 -34.24 8.36
N GLY A 432 0.68 -33.12 7.63
CA GLY A 432 -0.36 -32.43 6.89
C GLY A 432 -1.15 -31.37 7.68
N LEU A 433 -0.71 -31.00 8.89
CA LEU A 433 -1.36 -29.94 9.67
C LEU A 433 -0.91 -28.55 9.19
N LYS A 434 -1.87 -27.61 9.17
CA LYS A 434 -1.60 -26.19 8.93
C LYS A 434 -1.24 -25.52 10.25
N VAL A 435 -0.07 -24.87 10.31
CA VAL A 435 0.44 -24.28 11.55
C VAL A 435 0.82 -22.81 11.40
N ILE A 436 0.76 -22.07 12.51
CA ILE A 436 1.24 -20.69 12.66
C ILE A 436 2.41 -20.71 13.65
N LEU A 437 3.58 -20.30 13.18
CA LEU A 437 4.78 -20.23 14.01
C LEU A 437 4.76 -18.93 14.83
N VAL A 438 4.69 -19.04 16.15
CA VAL A 438 4.69 -17.92 17.08
C VAL A 438 6.01 -17.86 17.84
N ARG A 439 6.73 -16.74 17.71
CA ARG A 439 8.04 -16.54 18.34
C ARG A 439 8.12 -15.14 18.99
N VAL A 440 9.07 -14.96 19.90
CA VAL A 440 9.45 -13.61 20.35
C VAL A 440 10.11 -12.87 19.19
N GLU A 441 11.07 -13.53 18.55
CA GLU A 441 11.79 -13.15 17.33
C GLU A 441 12.27 -14.44 16.64
N THR A 442 12.54 -14.40 15.35
CA THR A 442 13.05 -15.54 14.57
C THR A 442 14.54 -15.40 14.30
N SER A 443 15.28 -16.50 14.25
CA SER A 443 16.68 -16.55 13.80
C SER A 443 16.84 -17.39 12.52
N PRO A 444 18.02 -17.42 11.87
CA PRO A 444 18.28 -18.30 10.73
C PRO A 444 18.02 -19.80 11.01
N GLU A 445 18.13 -20.22 12.28
CA GLU A 445 17.83 -21.60 12.70
C GLU A 445 16.33 -21.93 12.64
N ASP A 446 15.45 -20.92 12.59
CA ASP A 446 14.00 -21.12 12.52
C ASP A 446 13.49 -21.29 11.06
N ILE A 447 14.36 -21.20 10.04
CA ILE A 447 13.99 -21.16 8.61
C ILE A 447 13.14 -22.36 8.18
N HIS A 448 13.48 -23.58 8.59
CA HIS A 448 12.72 -24.78 8.20
C HIS A 448 11.29 -24.73 8.73
N GLY A 449 11.13 -24.28 9.98
CA GLY A 449 9.82 -24.08 10.59
C GLY A 449 9.03 -22.93 9.97
N MET A 450 9.70 -21.82 9.64
CA MET A 450 9.10 -20.66 8.95
C MET A 450 8.57 -21.05 7.57
N HIS A 451 9.32 -21.85 6.83
CA HIS A 451 8.91 -22.36 5.52
C HIS A 451 7.72 -23.33 5.63
N ALA A 452 7.75 -24.22 6.64
CA ALA A 452 6.69 -25.18 6.91
C ALA A 452 5.37 -24.52 7.36
N ALA A 453 5.44 -23.42 8.10
CA ALA A 453 4.26 -22.71 8.60
C ALA A 453 3.44 -22.03 7.49
N GLN A 454 2.15 -21.83 7.74
CA GLN A 454 1.27 -21.04 6.86
C GLN A 454 1.46 -19.54 7.08
N GLY A 455 1.83 -19.15 8.30
CA GLY A 455 2.12 -17.77 8.66
C GLY A 455 2.97 -17.68 9.93
N ILE A 456 3.54 -16.50 10.13
CA ILE A 456 4.52 -16.24 11.19
C ILE A 456 4.04 -15.04 12.02
N LEU A 457 4.01 -15.20 13.33
CA LEU A 457 3.69 -14.13 14.29
C LEU A 457 4.89 -13.91 15.21
N THR A 458 5.39 -12.68 15.28
CA THR A 458 6.47 -12.31 16.20
C THR A 458 6.07 -11.19 17.15
N ALA A 459 6.47 -11.33 18.42
CA ALA A 459 6.23 -10.29 19.44
C ALA A 459 7.13 -9.05 19.23
N ARG A 460 8.31 -9.26 18.67
CA ARG A 460 9.32 -8.22 18.37
C ARG A 460 9.72 -8.29 16.89
N GLY A 461 10.36 -7.24 16.41
CA GLY A 461 10.86 -7.16 15.03
C GLY A 461 10.04 -6.22 14.15
N GLY A 462 10.72 -5.30 13.48
CA GLY A 462 10.11 -4.34 12.55
C GLY A 462 9.83 -4.94 11.17
N MET A 463 9.38 -4.08 10.24
CA MET A 463 9.13 -4.41 8.84
C MET A 463 10.36 -4.99 8.12
N THR A 464 11.58 -4.77 8.62
CA THR A 464 12.84 -5.27 8.05
C THR A 464 13.49 -6.39 8.86
N SER A 465 12.80 -6.91 9.89
CA SER A 465 13.31 -8.00 10.73
C SER A 465 13.50 -9.31 9.96
N HIS A 466 14.32 -10.22 10.48
CA HIS A 466 14.53 -11.56 9.90
C HIS A 466 13.20 -12.24 9.52
N ALA A 467 12.21 -12.23 10.42
CA ALA A 467 10.87 -12.77 10.19
C ALA A 467 10.20 -12.12 8.97
N ALA A 468 10.17 -10.79 8.92
CA ALA A 468 9.52 -10.02 7.87
C ALA A 468 10.16 -10.24 6.49
N VAL A 469 11.49 -10.24 6.44
CA VAL A 469 12.27 -10.38 5.20
C VAL A 469 12.13 -11.77 4.62
N VAL A 470 12.29 -12.79 5.45
CA VAL A 470 12.18 -14.20 5.04
C VAL A 470 10.74 -14.51 4.65
N ALA A 471 9.75 -14.07 5.43
CA ALA A 471 8.34 -14.29 5.12
C ALA A 471 7.92 -13.61 3.80
N ARG A 472 8.37 -12.37 3.52
CA ARG A 472 8.14 -11.72 2.23
C ARG A 472 8.85 -12.41 1.07
N GLY A 473 10.04 -12.95 1.33
CA GLY A 473 10.76 -13.76 0.36
C GLY A 473 9.96 -15.00 -0.04
N MET A 474 9.38 -15.69 0.95
CA MET A 474 8.59 -16.91 0.79
C MET A 474 7.12 -16.66 0.39
N GLY A 475 6.64 -15.41 0.39
CA GLY A 475 5.22 -15.08 0.22
C GLY A 475 4.33 -15.64 1.32
N LYS A 476 4.85 -15.76 2.55
CA LYS A 476 4.11 -16.23 3.71
C LYS A 476 3.54 -15.03 4.46
N CYS A 477 2.30 -15.17 4.94
CA CYS A 477 1.68 -14.17 5.81
C CYS A 477 2.54 -13.96 7.06
N CYS A 478 2.90 -12.71 7.36
CA CYS A 478 3.64 -12.41 8.58
C CYS A 478 3.12 -11.13 9.25
N VAL A 479 2.88 -11.25 10.56
CA VAL A 479 2.63 -10.14 11.46
C VAL A 479 3.84 -10.05 12.39
N SER A 480 4.61 -8.97 12.29
CA SER A 480 5.82 -8.80 13.11
C SER A 480 5.65 -7.71 14.16
N GLY A 481 6.48 -7.74 15.21
CA GLY A 481 6.50 -6.66 16.19
C GLY A 481 5.17 -6.45 16.90
N CYS A 482 4.39 -7.53 17.11
CA CYS A 482 3.14 -7.47 17.83
C CYS A 482 3.40 -7.31 19.34
N GLY A 483 3.68 -6.08 19.77
CA GLY A 483 3.97 -5.77 21.17
C GLY A 483 2.80 -6.07 22.13
N ASP A 484 1.61 -6.34 21.58
CA ASP A 484 0.42 -6.73 22.32
C ASP A 484 0.43 -8.19 22.79
N ILE A 485 1.36 -9.03 22.32
CA ILE A 485 1.49 -10.43 22.77
C ILE A 485 2.73 -10.63 23.65
N LYS A 486 2.58 -11.50 24.65
CA LYS A 486 3.67 -12.02 25.48
C LYS A 486 3.76 -13.52 25.32
N VAL A 487 4.85 -13.99 24.70
CA VAL A 487 5.10 -15.42 24.45
C VAL A 487 5.74 -16.06 25.69
N ASP A 488 5.22 -17.20 26.12
CA ASP A 488 5.74 -18.04 27.20
C ASP A 488 6.05 -19.44 26.66
N TYR A 489 7.33 -19.67 26.36
CA TYR A 489 7.81 -20.95 25.83
C TYR A 489 7.70 -22.10 26.83
N ARG A 490 7.72 -21.84 28.14
CA ARG A 490 7.69 -22.90 29.15
C ARG A 490 6.31 -23.54 29.25
N ASN A 491 5.27 -22.73 29.07
CA ASN A 491 3.88 -23.17 29.10
C ASN A 491 3.29 -23.35 27.69
N GLU A 492 4.10 -23.17 26.64
CA GLU A 492 3.68 -23.23 25.23
C GLU A 492 2.38 -22.45 24.96
N GLN A 493 2.39 -21.17 25.35
CA GLN A 493 1.25 -20.26 25.18
C GLN A 493 1.71 -18.82 24.93
N PHE A 494 0.84 -17.99 24.36
CA PHE A 494 0.99 -16.53 24.42
C PHE A 494 -0.23 -15.87 25.03
N THR A 495 -0.02 -14.69 25.61
CA THR A 495 -1.08 -13.89 26.22
C THR A 495 -1.13 -12.52 25.56
N THR A 496 -2.32 -12.10 25.16
CA THR A 496 -2.60 -10.78 24.56
C THR A 496 -2.85 -9.73 25.65
N ARG A 497 -2.84 -8.45 25.28
CA ARG A 497 -2.99 -7.32 26.22
C ARG A 497 -4.34 -7.28 26.95
N ASP A 498 -5.40 -7.76 26.32
CA ASP A 498 -6.74 -7.92 26.89
C ASP A 498 -6.88 -9.14 27.83
N GLY A 499 -5.81 -9.94 27.97
CA GLY A 499 -5.75 -11.10 28.85
C GLY A 499 -6.16 -12.43 28.19
N THR A 500 -6.45 -12.44 26.88
CA THR A 500 -6.74 -13.69 26.16
C THR A 500 -5.49 -14.57 26.11
N VAL A 501 -5.63 -15.85 26.45
CA VAL A 501 -4.54 -16.84 26.42
C VAL A 501 -4.78 -17.81 25.27
N ILE A 502 -3.78 -17.99 24.41
CA ILE A 502 -3.78 -18.94 23.28
C ILE A 502 -2.67 -19.96 23.50
N LYS A 503 -3.01 -21.25 23.49
CA LYS A 503 -2.08 -22.36 23.72
C LYS A 503 -1.66 -23.05 22.42
N LYS A 504 -0.61 -23.86 22.49
CA LYS A 504 -0.17 -24.73 21.39
C LYS A 504 -1.33 -25.62 20.92
N GLY A 505 -1.49 -25.73 19.60
CA GLY A 505 -2.58 -26.47 18.98
C GLY A 505 -3.89 -25.69 18.82
N GLU A 506 -4.05 -24.53 19.47
CA GLU A 506 -5.21 -23.68 19.22
C GLU A 506 -5.06 -22.95 17.88
N ILE A 507 -6.19 -22.76 17.18
CA ILE A 507 -6.19 -22.15 15.86
C ILE A 507 -6.27 -20.64 15.97
N ILE A 508 -5.38 -19.96 15.26
CA ILE A 508 -5.47 -18.53 14.98
C ILE A 508 -5.42 -18.28 13.49
N THR A 509 -5.89 -17.11 13.10
CA THR A 509 -5.76 -16.59 11.74
C THR A 509 -5.04 -15.26 11.76
N LEU A 510 -4.05 -15.09 10.89
CA LEU A 510 -3.29 -13.86 10.70
C LEU A 510 -3.77 -13.16 9.43
N ASP A 511 -3.88 -11.84 9.49
CA ASP A 511 -3.97 -10.97 8.31
C ASP A 511 -2.69 -10.13 8.25
N GLY A 512 -1.74 -10.58 7.44
CA GLY A 512 -0.46 -9.93 7.21
C GLY A 512 -0.56 -8.62 6.44
N SER A 513 -1.73 -8.28 5.90
CA SER A 513 -1.97 -7.01 5.18
C SER A 513 -2.39 -5.90 6.13
N THR A 514 -3.16 -6.24 7.17
CA THR A 514 -3.64 -5.29 8.19
C THR A 514 -2.86 -5.37 9.49
N GLY A 515 -2.08 -6.43 9.70
CA GLY A 515 -1.35 -6.73 10.92
C GLY A 515 -2.23 -7.36 12.00
N GLU A 516 -3.42 -7.84 11.68
CA GLU A 516 -4.39 -8.37 12.66
C GLU A 516 -4.11 -9.84 13.02
N VAL A 517 -4.24 -10.15 14.31
CA VAL A 517 -4.23 -11.51 14.86
C VAL A 517 -5.65 -11.85 15.30
N ILE A 518 -6.23 -12.89 14.72
CA ILE A 518 -7.65 -13.24 14.86
C ILE A 518 -7.76 -14.61 15.53
N LYS A 519 -8.65 -14.73 16.51
CA LYS A 519 -8.92 -16.00 17.19
C LYS A 519 -9.75 -16.92 16.30
N GLY A 520 -9.34 -18.18 16.23
CA GLY A 520 -10.03 -19.22 15.46
C GLY A 520 -9.68 -19.22 13.96
N ALA A 521 -10.32 -20.15 13.24
CA ALA A 521 -10.18 -20.29 11.80
C ALA A 521 -11.10 -19.30 11.08
N VAL A 522 -10.53 -18.46 10.21
CA VAL A 522 -11.29 -17.61 9.30
C VAL A 522 -11.12 -18.13 7.88
N PRO A 523 -12.21 -18.33 7.11
CA PRO A 523 -12.13 -18.72 5.70
C PRO A 523 -11.26 -17.76 4.87
N THR A 524 -10.49 -18.32 3.94
CA THR A 524 -9.66 -17.56 3.00
C THR A 524 -10.13 -17.79 1.57
N VAL A 525 -9.98 -16.76 0.72
CA VAL A 525 -10.24 -16.82 -0.71
C VAL A 525 -8.89 -16.80 -1.43
N GLN A 526 -8.70 -17.76 -2.34
CA GLN A 526 -7.50 -17.80 -3.17
C GLN A 526 -7.64 -16.84 -4.35
N PRO A 527 -6.60 -16.06 -4.69
CA PRO A 527 -6.66 -15.18 -5.84
C PRO A 527 -6.68 -15.98 -7.15
N GLU A 528 -7.59 -15.61 -8.05
CA GLU A 528 -7.55 -16.10 -9.43
C GLU A 528 -6.61 -15.22 -10.28
N LEU A 529 -5.47 -15.78 -10.67
CA LEU A 529 -4.47 -15.12 -11.52
C LEU A 529 -4.78 -15.21 -13.03
N SER A 530 -6.01 -15.58 -13.38
CA SER A 530 -6.49 -15.77 -14.75
C SER A 530 -7.49 -14.68 -15.16
N GLY A 531 -7.93 -14.66 -16.42
CA GLY A 531 -8.88 -13.66 -16.92
C GLY A 531 -8.24 -12.27 -17.09
N ASP A 532 -8.88 -11.25 -16.50
CA ASP A 532 -8.52 -9.83 -16.68
C ASP A 532 -7.10 -9.52 -16.20
N PHE A 533 -6.64 -10.15 -15.11
CA PHE A 533 -5.26 -10.00 -14.64
C PHE A 533 -4.25 -10.48 -15.69
N GLY A 534 -4.44 -11.67 -16.26
CA GLY A 534 -3.55 -12.20 -17.30
C GLY A 534 -3.54 -11.34 -18.56
N LYS A 535 -4.70 -10.77 -18.94
CA LYS A 535 -4.83 -9.86 -20.08
C LYS A 535 -4.06 -8.56 -19.84
N LEU A 536 -4.24 -7.93 -18.67
CA LEU A 536 -3.48 -6.75 -18.27
C LEU A 536 -1.97 -7.02 -18.29
N MET A 537 -1.54 -8.14 -17.70
CA MET A 537 -0.11 -8.49 -17.63
C MET A 537 0.50 -8.78 -19.01
N THR A 538 -0.30 -9.20 -19.99
CA THR A 538 0.14 -9.33 -21.39
C THR A 538 0.45 -7.96 -22.00
N TRP A 539 -0.40 -6.96 -21.77
CA TRP A 539 -0.14 -5.57 -22.21
C TRP A 539 1.10 -4.98 -21.52
N VAL A 540 1.25 -5.23 -20.22
CA VAL A 540 2.42 -4.82 -19.43
C VAL A 540 3.71 -5.34 -20.07
N ASP A 541 3.77 -6.62 -20.43
CA ASP A 541 4.98 -7.21 -21.04
C ASP A 541 5.30 -6.65 -22.43
N GLN A 542 4.31 -6.26 -23.21
CA GLN A 542 4.52 -5.63 -24.51
C GLN A 542 5.10 -4.21 -24.40
N ILE A 543 4.86 -3.55 -23.27
CA ILE A 543 5.23 -2.15 -23.04
C ILE A 543 6.60 -2.03 -22.36
N ARG A 544 6.89 -2.87 -21.37
CA ARG A 544 8.11 -2.75 -20.55
C ARG A 544 9.39 -2.99 -21.36
N ARG A 545 10.44 -2.25 -21.01
CA ARG A 545 11.82 -2.46 -21.52
C ARG A 545 12.63 -3.35 -20.59
N LEU A 546 12.58 -3.07 -19.28
CA LEU A 546 13.30 -3.84 -18.27
C LEU A 546 12.83 -5.29 -18.29
N LYS A 547 13.79 -6.21 -18.22
CA LYS A 547 13.50 -7.59 -17.87
C LYS A 547 13.20 -7.70 -16.38
N VAL A 548 12.36 -8.65 -16.00
CA VAL A 548 12.04 -8.92 -14.59
C VAL A 548 12.45 -10.35 -14.27
N ARG A 549 13.48 -10.48 -13.43
CA ARG A 549 13.96 -11.75 -12.88
C ARG A 549 13.45 -11.93 -11.45
N THR A 550 13.72 -13.09 -10.88
CA THR A 550 13.35 -13.40 -9.49
C THR A 550 14.56 -13.64 -8.60
N ASN A 551 14.39 -13.40 -7.30
CA ASN A 551 15.26 -13.88 -6.24
C ASN A 551 14.63 -15.18 -5.73
N ALA A 552 15.22 -16.31 -6.08
CA ALA A 552 14.69 -17.63 -5.77
C ALA A 552 15.83 -18.60 -5.49
N ASP A 553 15.73 -19.27 -4.34
CA ASP A 553 16.80 -20.12 -3.81
C ASP A 553 16.43 -21.61 -3.93
N THR A 554 15.13 -21.92 -4.08
CA THR A 554 14.60 -23.28 -4.21
C THR A 554 13.93 -23.52 -5.56
N PRO A 555 13.83 -24.78 -6.03
CA PRO A 555 13.07 -25.11 -7.25
C PRO A 555 11.59 -24.70 -7.16
N HIS A 556 10.99 -24.79 -5.97
CA HIS A 556 9.60 -24.38 -5.78
C HIS A 556 9.42 -22.87 -6.03
N ASP A 557 10.26 -22.04 -5.42
CA ASP A 557 10.20 -20.58 -5.60
C ASP A 557 10.48 -20.18 -7.05
N ALA A 558 11.42 -20.88 -7.71
CA ALA A 558 11.71 -20.69 -9.12
C ALA A 558 10.48 -20.97 -9.99
N LYS A 559 9.77 -22.07 -9.74
CA LYS A 559 8.54 -22.42 -10.45
C LYS A 559 7.46 -21.36 -10.27
N VAL A 560 7.18 -20.97 -9.02
CA VAL A 560 6.18 -19.94 -8.68
C VAL A 560 6.52 -18.62 -9.37
N ALA A 561 7.78 -18.19 -9.33
CA ALA A 561 8.20 -16.97 -10.00
C ALA A 561 8.03 -17.03 -11.52
N ARG A 562 8.33 -18.19 -12.13
CA ARG A 562 8.14 -18.40 -13.56
C ARG A 562 6.66 -18.34 -13.96
N GLU A 563 5.77 -18.89 -13.14
CA GLU A 563 4.31 -18.77 -13.33
C GLU A 563 3.84 -17.30 -13.25
N PHE A 564 4.48 -16.49 -12.42
CA PHE A 564 4.29 -15.03 -12.38
C PHE A 564 5.01 -14.25 -13.49
N GLY A 565 5.65 -14.94 -14.44
CA GLY A 565 6.29 -14.33 -15.61
C GLY A 565 7.73 -13.86 -15.40
N ALA A 566 8.46 -14.41 -14.41
CA ALA A 566 9.88 -14.12 -14.24
C ALA A 566 10.69 -14.66 -15.44
N GLU A 567 11.63 -13.85 -15.93
CA GLU A 567 12.47 -14.11 -17.10
C GLU A 567 13.86 -14.66 -16.71
N GLY A 568 13.92 -15.35 -15.57
CA GLY A 568 15.13 -15.96 -15.00
C GLY A 568 15.30 -15.63 -13.52
N ILE A 569 16.39 -16.12 -12.92
CA ILE A 569 16.75 -15.85 -11.52
C ILE A 569 17.88 -14.84 -11.50
N GLY A 570 17.69 -13.66 -10.91
CA GLY A 570 18.73 -12.65 -10.78
C GLY A 570 19.54 -12.75 -9.48
N LEU A 571 19.05 -13.55 -8.53
CA LEU A 571 19.78 -13.91 -7.31
C LEU A 571 19.28 -15.26 -6.75
N CYS A 572 20.14 -16.26 -6.77
CA CYS A 572 20.02 -17.48 -5.99
C CYS A 572 21.10 -17.45 -4.90
N ARG A 573 20.68 -17.46 -3.64
CA ARG A 573 21.52 -17.46 -2.44
C ARG A 573 21.90 -18.88 -2.06
N THR A 574 23.19 -19.18 -2.07
CA THR A 574 23.67 -20.53 -1.77
C THR A 574 23.72 -20.83 -0.28
N GLU A 575 23.76 -19.81 0.57
CA GLU A 575 23.75 -19.97 2.02
C GLU A 575 22.49 -20.67 2.54
N HIS A 576 21.32 -20.41 1.93
CA HIS A 576 20.07 -21.06 2.30
C HIS A 576 20.09 -22.57 2.02
N MET A 577 20.92 -23.03 1.08
CA MET A 577 21.09 -24.44 0.75
C MET A 577 21.92 -25.21 1.79
N PHE A 578 22.46 -24.53 2.81
CA PHE A 578 23.31 -25.12 3.84
C PHE A 578 22.62 -25.31 5.20
N PHE A 579 21.52 -24.60 5.48
CA PHE A 579 20.93 -24.57 6.82
C PHE A 579 20.10 -25.81 7.19
N GLU A 580 19.71 -26.65 6.21
CA GLU A 580 18.79 -27.77 6.46
C GLU A 580 19.48 -29.09 6.88
N GLY A 581 19.05 -29.67 7.99
CA GLY A 581 19.28 -31.09 8.36
C GLY A 581 20.73 -31.54 8.35
N GLU A 582 21.08 -32.54 7.54
CA GLU A 582 22.46 -33.06 7.46
C GLU A 582 23.45 -32.08 6.81
N ARG A 583 22.98 -31.06 6.09
CA ARG A 583 23.81 -30.08 5.37
C ARG A 583 24.56 -29.17 6.34
N ILE A 584 23.87 -28.68 7.38
CA ILE A 584 24.47 -27.80 8.38
C ILE A 584 25.61 -28.51 9.12
N MET A 585 25.49 -29.82 9.34
CA MET A 585 26.55 -30.61 9.97
C MET A 585 27.79 -30.73 9.08
N ALA A 586 27.62 -30.94 7.77
CA ALA A 586 28.75 -30.97 6.84
C ALA A 586 29.47 -29.61 6.74
N VAL A 587 28.73 -28.50 6.83
CA VAL A 587 29.31 -27.14 6.89
C VAL A 587 30.05 -26.91 8.20
N ARG A 588 29.48 -27.32 9.34
CA ARG A 588 30.16 -27.25 10.65
C ARG A 588 31.45 -28.08 10.66
N GLU A 589 31.45 -29.27 10.06
CA GLU A 589 32.67 -30.07 9.88
C GLU A 589 33.74 -29.34 9.06
N MET A 590 33.34 -28.66 7.98
CA MET A 590 34.25 -27.83 7.18
C MET A 590 34.84 -26.69 8.02
N ILE A 591 34.03 -26.01 8.84
CA ILE A 591 34.48 -24.89 9.68
C ILE A 591 35.50 -25.36 10.74
N LEU A 592 35.27 -26.54 11.33
CA LEU A 592 36.15 -27.09 12.38
C LEU A 592 37.43 -27.76 11.85
N ALA A 593 37.53 -28.02 10.55
CA ALA A 593 38.71 -28.66 9.98
C ALA A 593 40.00 -27.84 10.20
N ALA A 594 41.04 -28.51 10.68
CA ALA A 594 42.32 -27.89 11.03
C ALA A 594 43.19 -27.55 9.81
N ASP A 595 42.98 -28.22 8.69
CA ASP A 595 43.77 -28.10 7.46
C ASP A 595 42.92 -28.16 6.19
N LEU A 596 43.58 -27.99 5.04
CA LEU A 596 42.95 -28.00 3.72
C LEU A 596 42.33 -29.36 3.38
N GLU A 597 43.00 -30.46 3.73
CA GLU A 597 42.54 -31.81 3.40
C GLU A 597 41.27 -32.18 4.20
N GLY A 598 41.19 -31.79 5.47
CA GLY A 598 39.98 -31.89 6.28
C GLY A 598 38.82 -31.09 5.68
N ARG A 599 39.07 -29.85 5.23
CA ARG A 599 38.04 -29.02 4.59
C ARG A 599 37.54 -29.63 3.29
N LYS A 600 38.43 -30.11 2.41
CA LYS A 600 38.05 -30.82 1.17
C LYS A 600 37.20 -32.05 1.44
N LYS A 601 37.49 -32.81 2.48
CA LYS A 601 36.70 -33.99 2.87
C LYS A 601 35.28 -33.61 3.28
N ALA A 602 35.11 -32.52 4.03
CA ALA A 602 33.79 -32.01 4.40
C ALA A 602 33.04 -31.45 3.18
N LEU A 603 33.71 -30.66 2.35
CA LEU A 603 33.17 -30.11 1.10
C LEU A 603 32.70 -31.20 0.12
N ALA A 604 33.38 -32.35 0.06
CA ALA A 604 32.96 -33.49 -0.76
C ALA A 604 31.60 -34.08 -0.34
N LYS A 605 31.18 -33.90 0.93
CA LYS A 605 29.83 -34.29 1.39
C LYS A 605 28.77 -33.28 0.95
N ILE A 606 29.14 -32.01 0.87
CA ILE A 606 28.25 -30.89 0.49
C ILE A 606 27.98 -30.89 -1.02
N LEU A 607 29.01 -31.18 -1.82
CA LEU A 607 28.96 -31.18 -3.29
C LEU A 607 27.71 -31.88 -3.89
N PRO A 608 27.39 -33.15 -3.57
CA PRO A 608 26.23 -33.82 -4.15
C PRO A 608 24.89 -33.19 -3.72
N MET A 609 24.83 -32.59 -2.53
CA MET A 609 23.63 -31.94 -2.01
C MET A 609 23.34 -30.66 -2.81
N GLN A 610 24.32 -29.76 -2.93
CA GLN A 610 24.19 -28.54 -3.73
C GLN A 610 23.94 -28.83 -5.21
N LYS A 611 24.64 -29.82 -5.77
CA LYS A 611 24.40 -30.24 -7.16
C LYS A 611 22.93 -30.64 -7.37
N GLY A 612 22.33 -31.36 -6.41
CA GLY A 612 20.91 -31.71 -6.44
C GLY A 612 19.99 -30.49 -6.49
N ASP A 613 20.28 -29.46 -5.69
CA ASP A 613 19.50 -28.22 -5.66
C ASP A 613 19.59 -27.47 -7.00
N PHE A 614 20.81 -27.36 -7.56
CA PHE A 614 21.01 -26.73 -8.87
C PHE A 614 20.38 -27.50 -10.03
N LEU A 615 20.36 -28.84 -9.98
CA LEU A 615 19.61 -29.64 -10.95
C LEU A 615 18.11 -29.29 -10.92
N GLY A 616 17.53 -29.12 -9.74
CA GLY A 616 16.15 -28.68 -9.58
C GLY A 616 15.92 -27.28 -10.16
N LEU A 617 16.76 -26.31 -9.76
CA LEU A 617 16.66 -24.92 -10.21
C LEU A 617 16.77 -24.79 -11.74
N PHE A 618 17.77 -25.42 -12.35
CA PHE A 618 17.96 -25.36 -13.80
C PHE A 618 16.86 -26.04 -14.59
N ARG A 619 16.22 -27.09 -14.05
CA ARG A 619 15.03 -27.71 -14.67
C ARG A 619 13.86 -26.72 -14.70
N GLU A 620 13.56 -26.09 -13.57
CA GLU A 620 12.46 -25.12 -13.46
C GLU A 620 12.71 -23.85 -14.27
N MET A 621 13.97 -23.44 -14.43
CA MET A 621 14.38 -22.27 -15.21
C MET A 621 14.90 -22.61 -16.60
N LYS A 622 14.53 -23.77 -17.16
CA LYS A 622 14.96 -24.18 -18.50
C LYS A 622 14.73 -23.08 -19.54
N GLY A 623 15.81 -22.72 -20.25
CA GLY A 623 15.83 -21.68 -21.28
C GLY A 623 15.97 -20.25 -20.75
N LEU A 624 16.09 -20.06 -19.44
CA LEU A 624 16.23 -18.76 -18.78
C LEU A 624 17.55 -18.69 -18.00
N PRO A 625 18.14 -17.48 -17.84
CA PRO A 625 19.39 -17.32 -17.12
C PRO A 625 19.20 -17.47 -15.60
N VAL A 626 20.17 -18.09 -14.93
CA VAL A 626 20.15 -18.31 -13.48
C VAL A 626 21.44 -17.76 -12.87
N THR A 627 21.31 -16.65 -12.12
CA THR A 627 22.41 -16.01 -11.39
C THR A 627 22.54 -16.59 -10.01
N ILE A 628 23.66 -17.25 -9.73
CA ILE A 628 23.96 -17.94 -8.47
C ILE A 628 25.04 -17.16 -7.75
N ARG A 629 24.73 -16.70 -6.54
CA ARG A 629 25.67 -16.02 -5.67
C ARG A 629 26.43 -17.04 -4.84
N LEU A 630 27.76 -16.98 -4.89
CA LEU A 630 28.61 -17.82 -4.05
C LEU A 630 28.45 -17.44 -2.56
N LEU A 631 28.96 -18.29 -1.67
CA LEU A 631 28.76 -18.15 -0.23
C LEU A 631 29.14 -16.74 0.26
N ASP A 632 28.19 -16.10 0.93
CA ASP A 632 28.29 -14.72 1.39
C ASP A 632 28.44 -14.55 2.91
N PRO A 633 27.69 -15.24 3.81
CA PRO A 633 27.78 -14.96 5.24
C PRO A 633 29.12 -15.39 5.87
N PRO A 634 29.52 -14.75 6.98
CA PRO A 634 30.68 -15.16 7.76
C PRO A 634 30.46 -16.53 8.43
N LEU A 635 31.54 -17.25 8.66
CA LEU A 635 31.46 -18.64 9.15
C LEU A 635 30.85 -18.80 10.54
N HIS A 636 30.85 -17.75 11.37
CA HIS A 636 30.26 -17.83 12.72
C HIS A 636 28.74 -17.97 12.71
N GLU A 637 28.04 -17.56 11.64
CA GLU A 637 26.59 -17.73 11.50
C GLU A 637 26.16 -19.20 11.43
N PHE A 638 27.08 -20.11 11.10
CA PHE A 638 26.81 -21.55 11.05
C PHE A 638 27.17 -22.28 12.34
N LEU A 639 27.79 -21.59 13.31
CA LEU A 639 28.18 -22.16 14.60
C LEU A 639 27.10 -21.90 15.66
N PRO A 640 26.89 -22.85 16.59
CA PRO A 640 25.92 -22.66 17.68
C PRO A 640 26.33 -21.52 18.60
N HIS A 641 25.33 -20.89 19.23
CA HIS A 641 25.54 -19.70 20.06
C HIS A 641 25.38 -19.97 21.55
N THR A 642 24.69 -21.05 21.95
CA THR A 642 24.48 -21.37 23.37
C THR A 642 25.44 -22.45 23.87
N ASP A 643 25.82 -22.38 25.15
CA ASP A 643 26.70 -23.39 25.77
C ASP A 643 26.11 -24.81 25.64
N LYS A 644 24.78 -24.94 25.69
CA LYS A 644 24.08 -26.21 25.53
C LYS A 644 24.21 -26.77 24.11
N GLU A 645 23.98 -25.95 23.09
CA GLU A 645 24.15 -26.37 21.69
C GLU A 645 25.62 -26.71 21.38
N ILE A 646 26.57 -25.98 21.98
CA ILE A 646 27.99 -26.27 21.86
C ILE A 646 28.31 -27.65 22.43
N GLU A 647 27.76 -28.01 23.59
CA GLU A 647 27.92 -29.35 24.19
C GLU A 647 27.32 -30.46 23.33
N GLU A 648 26.11 -30.24 22.80
CA GLU A 648 25.42 -31.19 21.93
C GLU A 648 26.20 -31.39 20.61
N LEU A 649 26.62 -30.30 19.97
CA LEU A 649 27.41 -30.35 18.74
C LEU A 649 28.78 -31.01 18.96
N ALA A 650 29.42 -30.76 20.10
CA ALA A 650 30.67 -31.40 20.49
C ALA A 650 30.54 -32.93 20.53
N GLY A 651 29.44 -33.42 21.12
CA GLY A 651 29.11 -34.84 21.17
C GLY A 651 28.93 -35.45 19.78
N VAL A 652 28.17 -34.78 18.89
CA VAL A 652 27.92 -35.25 17.52
C VAL A 652 29.21 -35.26 16.68
N MET A 653 29.99 -34.19 16.75
CA MET A 653 31.22 -34.02 15.96
C MET A 653 32.43 -34.77 16.55
N LYS A 654 32.27 -35.37 17.73
CA LYS A 654 33.34 -36.08 18.47
C LYS A 654 34.55 -35.18 18.77
N VAL A 655 34.29 -33.91 19.08
CA VAL A 655 35.30 -32.93 19.53
C VAL A 655 34.98 -32.48 20.95
N THR A 656 35.90 -31.82 21.64
CA THR A 656 35.60 -31.28 22.97
C THR A 656 34.82 -29.97 22.86
N PRO A 657 33.87 -29.67 23.78
CA PRO A 657 33.16 -28.38 23.79
C PRO A 657 34.10 -27.17 23.79
N ALA A 658 35.27 -27.29 24.43
CA ALA A 658 36.30 -26.27 24.44
C ALA A 658 36.86 -25.92 23.04
N ILE A 659 37.02 -26.90 22.14
CA ILE A 659 37.46 -26.66 20.76
C ILE A 659 36.42 -25.84 20.01
N LEU A 660 35.15 -26.19 20.14
CA LEU A 660 34.04 -25.47 19.53
C LEU A 660 33.92 -24.04 20.06
N LYS A 661 34.01 -23.86 21.38
CA LYS A 661 33.96 -22.54 22.02
C LYS A 661 35.11 -21.64 21.57
N ASN A 662 36.34 -22.16 21.58
CA ASN A 662 37.51 -21.44 21.08
C ASN A 662 37.37 -21.06 19.60
N LYS A 663 36.78 -21.94 18.78
CA LYS A 663 36.57 -21.66 17.35
C LYS A 663 35.47 -20.62 17.13
N ALA A 664 34.37 -20.70 17.88
CA ALA A 664 33.30 -19.71 17.84
C ALA A 664 33.81 -18.34 18.28
N GLU A 665 34.59 -18.26 19.37
CA GLU A 665 35.24 -17.02 19.81
C GLU A 665 36.26 -16.49 18.79
N PHE A 666 37.03 -17.36 18.15
CA PHE A 666 37.98 -16.96 17.10
C PHE A 666 37.30 -16.41 15.84
N LEU A 667 36.14 -16.95 15.47
CA LEU A 667 35.35 -16.50 14.32
C LEU A 667 34.38 -15.37 14.66
N HIS A 668 34.25 -15.02 15.94
CA HIS A 668 33.39 -13.94 16.39
C HIS A 668 33.91 -12.60 15.87
N GLU A 669 33.00 -11.78 15.36
CA GLU A 669 33.30 -10.46 14.82
C GLU A 669 32.43 -9.40 15.49
N PHE A 670 33.01 -8.24 15.77
CA PHE A 670 32.27 -7.11 16.33
C PHE A 670 31.17 -6.58 15.39
N ASN A 671 31.44 -6.59 14.08
CA ASN A 671 30.49 -6.14 13.05
C ASN A 671 30.48 -7.16 11.89
N PRO A 672 29.72 -8.27 12.02
CA PRO A 672 29.68 -9.36 11.03
C PRO A 672 29.37 -8.90 9.59
N MET A 673 28.55 -7.86 9.45
CA MET A 673 28.17 -7.28 8.16
C MET A 673 29.37 -6.78 7.33
N LEU A 674 30.46 -6.35 7.97
CA LEU A 674 31.67 -5.85 7.31
C LEU A 674 32.89 -6.77 7.46
N GLY A 675 32.69 -7.99 7.95
CA GLY A 675 33.75 -8.90 8.39
C GLY A 675 34.36 -9.82 7.32
N HIS A 676 34.83 -10.98 7.76
CA HIS A 676 35.46 -12.03 6.95
C HIS A 676 34.41 -12.91 6.28
N ARG A 677 33.82 -12.36 5.22
CA ARG A 677 32.68 -12.93 4.51
C ARG A 677 32.82 -12.71 2.99
N GLY A 678 31.89 -13.22 2.18
CA GLY A 678 31.86 -13.04 0.73
C GLY A 678 33.18 -13.38 0.03
N CYS A 679 33.61 -12.54 -0.93
CA CYS A 679 34.86 -12.76 -1.67
C CYS A 679 36.10 -12.91 -0.78
N ARG A 680 36.13 -12.27 0.40
CA ARG A 680 37.27 -12.33 1.32
C ARG A 680 37.42 -13.74 1.88
N LEU A 681 36.30 -14.39 2.18
CA LEU A 681 36.27 -15.79 2.60
C LEU A 681 36.72 -16.71 1.47
N GLY A 682 36.22 -16.48 0.25
CA GLY A 682 36.63 -17.22 -0.95
C GLY A 682 38.11 -17.05 -1.31
N ILE A 683 38.75 -15.92 -0.97
CA ILE A 683 40.19 -15.72 -1.18
C ILE A 683 41.02 -16.51 -0.16
N THR A 684 40.61 -16.52 1.10
CA THR A 684 41.34 -17.24 2.17
C THR A 684 41.12 -18.75 2.13
N PHE A 685 39.96 -19.19 1.65
CA PHE A 685 39.55 -20.59 1.55
C PHE A 685 38.97 -20.88 0.14
N PRO A 686 39.82 -20.84 -0.91
CA PRO A 686 39.39 -20.96 -2.31
C PRO A 686 38.65 -22.27 -2.60
N GLU A 687 38.96 -23.34 -1.88
CA GLU A 687 38.29 -24.63 -2.00
C GLU A 687 36.77 -24.57 -1.78
N ILE A 688 36.26 -23.60 -1.01
CA ILE A 688 34.82 -23.41 -0.81
C ILE A 688 34.16 -22.98 -2.13
N TYR A 689 34.71 -21.95 -2.78
CA TYR A 689 34.17 -21.45 -4.05
C TYR A 689 34.42 -22.44 -5.18
N ASP A 690 35.57 -23.12 -5.20
CA ASP A 690 35.84 -24.18 -6.17
C ASP A 690 34.77 -25.29 -6.10
N MET A 691 34.38 -25.72 -4.88
CA MET A 691 33.32 -26.72 -4.71
C MET A 691 31.96 -26.21 -5.24
N GLN A 692 31.59 -24.96 -4.93
CA GLN A 692 30.33 -24.39 -5.40
C GLN A 692 30.30 -24.26 -6.93
N VAL A 693 31.38 -23.76 -7.53
CA VAL A 693 31.51 -23.67 -9.00
C VAL A 693 31.43 -25.06 -9.61
N GLN A 694 32.07 -26.07 -9.01
CA GLN A 694 31.94 -27.45 -9.46
C GLN A 694 30.49 -27.94 -9.38
N ALA A 695 29.78 -27.72 -8.28
CA ALA A 695 28.38 -28.13 -8.13
C ALA A 695 27.47 -27.51 -9.21
N ILE A 696 27.62 -26.21 -9.45
CA ILE A 696 26.87 -25.44 -10.46
C ILE A 696 27.13 -26.03 -11.85
N MET A 697 28.41 -26.18 -12.20
CA MET A 697 28.81 -26.61 -13.54
C MET A 697 28.51 -28.08 -13.79
N GLU A 698 28.65 -28.96 -12.79
CA GLU A 698 28.28 -30.37 -12.91
C GLU A 698 26.77 -30.53 -13.13
N ALA A 699 25.93 -29.77 -12.42
CA ALA A 699 24.48 -29.77 -12.61
C ALA A 699 24.10 -29.29 -14.02
N ALA A 700 24.68 -28.17 -14.49
CA ALA A 700 24.44 -27.65 -15.82
C ALA A 700 24.89 -28.62 -16.92
N CYS A 701 26.12 -29.14 -16.83
CA CYS A 701 26.67 -30.10 -17.80
C CYS A 701 25.84 -31.38 -17.87
N GLU A 702 25.37 -31.89 -16.73
CA GLU A 702 24.56 -33.10 -16.65
C GLU A 702 23.20 -32.93 -17.35
N LEU A 703 22.50 -31.82 -17.11
CA LEU A 703 21.21 -31.55 -17.77
C LEU A 703 21.37 -31.26 -19.26
N ILE A 704 22.44 -30.57 -19.66
CA ILE A 704 22.75 -30.35 -21.09
C ILE A 704 23.01 -31.68 -21.78
N LYS A 705 23.82 -32.56 -21.16
CA LYS A 705 24.19 -33.86 -21.73
C LYS A 705 23.02 -34.83 -21.81
N ASN A 706 22.26 -34.94 -20.72
CA ASN A 706 21.27 -36.00 -20.56
C ASN A 706 19.87 -35.58 -21.03
N GLU A 707 19.51 -34.30 -20.88
CA GLU A 707 18.16 -33.79 -21.16
C GLU A 707 18.13 -32.78 -22.33
N GLY A 708 19.30 -32.38 -22.86
CA GLY A 708 19.39 -31.47 -24.01
C GLY A 708 18.94 -30.04 -23.71
N TYR A 709 19.02 -29.61 -22.45
CA TYR A 709 18.55 -28.28 -22.05
C TYR A 709 19.53 -27.18 -22.48
N GLN A 710 19.00 -25.98 -22.71
CA GLN A 710 19.81 -24.78 -22.84
C GLN A 710 19.88 -24.09 -21.48
N ILE A 711 21.07 -24.09 -20.90
CA ILE A 711 21.36 -23.55 -19.57
C ILE A 711 22.56 -22.62 -19.72
N VAL A 712 22.43 -21.40 -19.20
CA VAL A 712 23.52 -20.42 -19.11
C VAL A 712 23.68 -20.05 -17.63
N PRO A 713 24.58 -20.71 -16.90
CA PRO A 713 24.87 -20.36 -15.51
C PRO A 713 25.54 -18.99 -15.43
N GLU A 714 25.08 -18.13 -14.54
CA GLU A 714 25.72 -16.85 -14.23
C GLU A 714 26.26 -16.93 -12.80
N ILE A 715 27.59 -16.99 -12.62
CA ILE A 715 28.24 -17.14 -11.32
C ILE A 715 28.60 -15.75 -10.80
N MET A 716 28.09 -15.40 -9.63
CA MET A 716 28.23 -14.08 -9.04
C MET A 716 29.08 -14.11 -7.76
N ILE A 717 30.15 -13.31 -7.75
CA ILE A 717 31.04 -13.16 -6.60
C ILE A 717 30.56 -11.98 -5.73
N PRO A 718 30.20 -12.20 -4.45
CA PRO A 718 29.71 -11.17 -3.53
C PRO A 718 30.84 -10.36 -2.88
N LEU A 719 30.48 -9.18 -2.37
CA LEU A 719 31.25 -8.29 -1.49
C LEU A 719 32.60 -7.79 -2.05
N VAL A 720 32.73 -7.74 -3.38
CA VAL A 720 33.94 -7.24 -4.05
C VAL A 720 34.10 -5.74 -3.79
N ALA A 721 35.31 -5.32 -3.42
CA ALA A 721 35.68 -3.91 -3.26
C ALA A 721 36.78 -3.48 -4.24
N GLU A 722 37.60 -4.42 -4.73
CA GLU A 722 38.78 -4.18 -5.57
C GLU A 722 38.85 -5.16 -6.76
N VAL A 723 39.32 -4.71 -7.93
CA VAL A 723 39.35 -5.53 -9.15
C VAL A 723 40.21 -6.78 -8.98
N LYS A 724 41.28 -6.71 -8.18
CA LYS A 724 42.16 -7.85 -7.92
C LYS A 724 41.49 -8.96 -7.11
N GLU A 725 40.55 -8.62 -6.23
CA GLU A 725 39.77 -9.63 -5.50
C GLU A 725 38.94 -10.45 -6.49
N LEU A 726 38.27 -9.75 -7.42
CA LEU A 726 37.49 -10.37 -8.48
C LEU A 726 38.37 -11.17 -9.45
N ALA A 727 39.49 -10.62 -9.90
CA ALA A 727 40.38 -11.26 -10.87
C ALA A 727 40.89 -12.63 -10.38
N VAL A 728 41.33 -12.71 -9.12
CA VAL A 728 41.82 -13.96 -8.51
C VAL A 728 40.72 -15.01 -8.44
N LEU A 729 39.54 -14.63 -7.95
CA LEU A 729 38.42 -15.56 -7.79
C LEU A 729 37.83 -16.00 -9.13
N LYS A 730 37.75 -15.08 -10.10
CA LYS A 730 37.33 -15.38 -11.47
C LYS A 730 38.29 -16.39 -12.11
N ALA A 731 39.60 -16.19 -12.01
CA ALA A 731 40.57 -17.11 -12.57
C ALA A 731 40.41 -18.54 -12.01
N ASN A 732 40.17 -18.66 -10.70
CA ASN A 732 39.89 -19.94 -10.06
C ASN A 732 38.57 -20.56 -10.55
N ALA A 733 37.49 -19.78 -10.62
CA ALA A 733 36.19 -20.24 -11.09
C ALA A 733 36.23 -20.69 -12.56
N VAL A 734 36.90 -19.96 -13.44
CA VAL A 734 37.11 -20.36 -14.85
C VAL A 734 37.83 -21.70 -14.93
N ARG A 735 38.93 -21.86 -14.19
CA ARG A 735 39.68 -23.12 -14.17
C ARG A 735 38.79 -24.31 -13.80
N VAL A 736 38.03 -24.20 -12.71
CA VAL A 736 37.14 -25.28 -12.26
C VAL A 736 36.01 -25.54 -13.26
N ALA A 737 35.40 -24.48 -13.80
CA ALA A 737 34.33 -24.61 -14.78
C ALA A 737 34.82 -25.35 -16.05
N ASP A 738 35.97 -24.96 -16.59
CA ASP A 738 36.56 -25.59 -17.77
C ASP A 738 36.96 -27.05 -17.54
N GLU A 739 37.51 -27.36 -16.35
CA GLU A 739 37.81 -28.75 -15.94
C GLU A 739 36.54 -29.63 -15.94
N VAL A 740 35.42 -29.11 -15.41
CA VAL A 740 34.14 -29.83 -15.38
C VAL A 740 33.55 -29.98 -16.79
N ILE A 741 33.58 -28.92 -17.60
CA ILE A 741 33.11 -28.95 -19.00
C ILE A 741 33.88 -30.02 -19.78
N ALA A 742 35.21 -30.06 -19.65
CA ALA A 742 36.06 -31.05 -20.30
C ALA A 742 35.74 -32.48 -19.82
N LYS A 743 35.54 -32.68 -18.51
CA LYS A 743 35.16 -33.97 -17.91
C LYS A 743 33.84 -34.51 -18.46
N TYR A 744 32.84 -33.64 -18.66
CA TYR A 744 31.53 -34.06 -19.17
C TYR A 744 31.47 -34.18 -20.70
N GLY A 745 32.38 -33.52 -21.42
CA GLY A 745 32.46 -33.56 -22.88
C GLY A 745 31.31 -32.82 -23.56
N VAL A 746 30.80 -31.75 -22.94
CA VAL A 746 29.73 -30.89 -23.47
C VAL A 746 30.25 -29.47 -23.68
N LYS A 747 29.51 -28.63 -24.41
CA LYS A 747 29.76 -27.19 -24.46
C LYS A 747 28.75 -26.49 -23.56
N VAL A 748 29.24 -25.65 -22.65
CA VAL A 748 28.41 -24.83 -21.76
C VAL A 748 28.93 -23.41 -21.82
N GLU A 749 28.04 -22.46 -22.12
CA GLU A 749 28.32 -21.04 -21.95
C GLU A 749 27.96 -20.64 -20.52
N TYR A 750 28.84 -19.92 -19.85
CA TYR A 750 28.62 -19.39 -18.51
C TYR A 750 29.22 -17.99 -18.42
N LEU A 751 28.73 -17.19 -17.47
CA LEU A 751 29.24 -15.84 -17.22
C LEU A 751 29.73 -15.75 -15.78
N ILE A 752 30.82 -15.00 -15.57
CA ILE A 752 31.29 -14.63 -14.22
C ILE A 752 31.14 -13.12 -14.05
N GLY A 753 30.39 -12.74 -13.03
CA GLY A 753 30.12 -11.35 -12.68
C GLY A 753 30.28 -11.12 -11.19
N THR A 754 29.86 -9.94 -10.76
CA THR A 754 30.00 -9.55 -9.36
C THR A 754 28.83 -8.73 -8.86
N MET A 755 28.64 -8.77 -7.54
CA MET A 755 27.71 -7.90 -6.87
C MET A 755 28.36 -6.52 -6.62
N ILE A 756 27.69 -5.45 -7.02
CA ILE A 756 28.07 -4.07 -6.70
C ILE A 756 27.27 -3.63 -5.47
N GLU A 757 27.85 -3.88 -4.31
CA GLU A 757 27.20 -3.68 -3.00
C GLU A 757 28.06 -2.92 -1.99
N LEU A 758 29.26 -2.49 -2.40
CA LEU A 758 30.12 -1.59 -1.64
C LEU A 758 30.32 -0.28 -2.41
N PRO A 759 30.34 0.89 -1.75
CA PRO A 759 30.53 2.17 -2.40
C PRO A 759 31.82 2.22 -3.22
N ARG A 760 32.90 1.57 -2.73
CA ARG A 760 34.16 1.47 -3.47
C ARG A 760 34.02 0.75 -4.80
N ALA A 761 33.19 -0.29 -4.87
CA ALA A 761 32.95 -1.04 -6.10
C ALA A 761 32.24 -0.16 -7.14
N ALA A 762 31.20 0.59 -6.73
CA ALA A 762 30.55 1.58 -7.58
C ALA A 762 31.52 2.68 -8.05
N LEU A 763 32.34 3.21 -7.14
CA LEU A 763 33.34 4.25 -7.44
C LEU A 763 34.43 3.79 -8.42
N THR A 764 34.71 2.49 -8.50
CA THR A 764 35.76 1.90 -9.35
C THR A 764 35.22 0.88 -10.36
N ALA A 765 33.93 0.99 -10.68
CA ALA A 765 33.21 0.04 -11.50
C ALA A 765 33.77 -0.10 -12.93
N ASP A 766 34.46 0.91 -13.44
CA ASP A 766 35.21 0.87 -14.69
C ASP A 766 36.27 -0.23 -14.65
N LYS A 767 37.08 -0.27 -13.59
CA LYS A 767 38.12 -1.30 -13.42
C LYS A 767 37.51 -2.67 -13.17
N ILE A 768 36.47 -2.74 -12.35
CA ILE A 768 35.79 -4.02 -12.05
C ILE A 768 35.19 -4.62 -13.33
N ALA A 769 34.68 -3.80 -14.25
CA ALA A 769 34.09 -4.23 -15.53
C ALA A 769 35.11 -4.80 -16.54
N GLU A 770 36.42 -4.58 -16.35
CA GLU A 770 37.46 -5.30 -17.10
C GLU A 770 37.32 -6.80 -16.88
N GLU A 771 37.04 -7.20 -15.64
CA GLU A 771 36.92 -8.60 -15.23
C GLU A 771 35.47 -9.11 -15.24
N ALA A 772 34.51 -8.33 -14.77
CA ALA A 772 33.12 -8.76 -14.66
C ALA A 772 32.38 -8.74 -16.00
N GLU A 773 31.60 -9.78 -16.28
CA GLU A 773 30.74 -9.87 -17.45
C GLU A 773 29.32 -9.31 -17.20
N PHE A 774 28.94 -9.19 -15.93
CA PHE A 774 27.72 -8.56 -15.47
C PHE A 774 27.89 -7.95 -14.07
N PHE A 775 27.06 -6.97 -13.76
CA PHE A 775 26.87 -6.43 -12.41
C PHE A 775 25.46 -6.72 -11.91
N SER A 776 25.37 -7.11 -10.64
CA SER A 776 24.12 -7.08 -9.89
C SER A 776 24.27 -6.11 -8.72
N PHE A 777 23.45 -5.07 -8.64
CA PHE A 777 23.49 -4.14 -7.52
C PHE A 777 22.82 -4.77 -6.30
N GLY A 778 23.61 -5.10 -5.28
CA GLY A 778 23.16 -5.53 -3.96
C GLY A 778 22.79 -4.33 -3.12
N THR A 779 21.64 -3.71 -3.44
CA THR A 779 21.30 -2.40 -2.88
C THR A 779 21.00 -2.41 -1.40
N ASN A 780 20.67 -3.56 -0.80
CA ASN A 780 20.52 -3.68 0.65
C ASN A 780 21.84 -3.31 1.35
N ASP A 781 22.94 -3.98 1.00
CA ASP A 781 24.26 -3.73 1.57
C ASP A 781 24.87 -2.40 1.10
N LEU A 782 24.57 -1.98 -0.13
CA LEU A 782 24.97 -0.66 -0.61
C LEU A 782 24.31 0.46 0.20
N THR A 783 23.02 0.34 0.54
CA THR A 783 22.32 1.29 1.43
C THR A 783 22.95 1.28 2.82
N GLN A 784 23.20 0.09 3.40
CA GLN A 784 23.84 -0.03 4.72
C GLN A 784 25.16 0.72 4.78
N THR A 785 26.04 0.49 3.81
CA THR A 785 27.38 1.09 3.78
C THR A 785 27.40 2.56 3.36
N THR A 786 26.44 3.00 2.55
CA THR A 786 26.34 4.41 2.12
C THR A 786 25.86 5.30 3.26
N TYR A 787 24.83 4.86 3.99
CA TYR A 787 24.32 5.61 5.14
C TYR A 787 25.10 5.34 6.44
N GLY A 788 25.84 4.23 6.53
CA GLY A 788 26.44 3.78 7.78
C GLY A 788 25.39 3.18 8.74
N LEU A 789 24.43 2.42 8.20
CA LEU A 789 23.32 1.82 8.94
C LEU A 789 23.42 0.30 8.95
N SER A 790 23.31 -0.29 10.14
CA SER A 790 22.98 -1.71 10.29
C SER A 790 21.48 -1.87 10.14
N ARG A 791 21.04 -2.68 9.17
CA ARG A 791 19.62 -2.94 8.90
C ARG A 791 18.92 -3.53 10.13
N ASP A 792 19.61 -4.41 10.85
CA ASP A 792 19.07 -5.10 12.03
C ASP A 792 18.91 -4.17 13.23
N ASP A 793 19.72 -3.10 13.31
CA ASP A 793 19.67 -2.13 14.40
C ASP A 793 18.82 -0.89 14.08
N ALA A 794 18.71 -0.54 12.80
CA ALA A 794 18.12 0.73 12.40
C ALA A 794 16.62 0.85 12.74
N GLY A 795 15.93 -0.27 12.95
CA GLY A 795 14.54 -0.30 13.44
C GLY A 795 14.33 0.42 14.78
N LYS A 796 15.38 0.65 15.58
CA LYS A 796 15.31 1.39 16.86
C LYS A 796 15.04 2.89 16.69
N PHE A 797 15.36 3.47 15.53
CA PHE A 797 15.24 4.92 15.30
C PHE A 797 14.70 5.32 13.92
N LEU A 798 14.78 4.46 12.90
CA LEU A 798 14.26 4.75 11.55
C LEU A 798 12.78 5.17 11.55
N PRO A 799 11.87 4.52 12.31
CA PRO A 799 10.48 4.97 12.39
C PRO A 799 10.36 6.41 12.86
N PHE A 800 11.18 6.83 13.84
CA PHE A 800 11.22 8.21 14.31
C PHE A 800 11.76 9.16 13.24
N TYR A 801 12.76 8.77 12.45
CA TYR A 801 13.29 9.59 11.36
C TYR A 801 12.26 9.86 10.28
N VAL A 802 11.48 8.84 9.91
CA VAL A 802 10.38 8.97 8.95
C VAL A 802 9.24 9.81 9.55
N GLU A 803 8.86 9.57 10.83
CA GLU A 803 7.83 10.35 11.53
C GLU A 803 8.18 11.84 11.67
N LYS A 804 9.48 12.15 11.82
CA LYS A 804 10.00 13.53 11.87
C LYS A 804 10.35 14.10 10.49
N GLU A 805 10.03 13.40 9.41
CA GLU A 805 10.27 13.84 8.02
C GLU A 805 11.76 14.13 7.75
N LEU A 806 12.67 13.52 8.52
CA LEU A 806 14.11 13.56 8.25
C LEU A 806 14.46 12.72 7.03
N PHE A 807 13.76 11.60 6.87
CA PHE A 807 13.73 10.81 5.64
C PHE A 807 12.29 10.77 5.11
N PRO A 808 12.08 10.87 3.79
CA PRO A 808 10.74 10.79 3.22
C PRO A 808 10.15 9.36 3.30
N VAL A 809 11.02 8.35 3.32
CA VAL A 809 10.67 6.92 3.37
C VAL A 809 11.84 6.14 3.96
N ASP A 810 11.58 4.93 4.47
CA ASP A 810 12.64 4.00 4.87
C ASP A 810 13.53 3.63 3.66
N PRO A 811 14.85 3.93 3.71
CA PRO A 811 15.76 3.71 2.59
C PRO A 811 16.06 2.22 2.29
N PHE A 812 15.59 1.29 3.13
CA PHE A 812 15.63 -0.15 2.85
C PHE A 812 14.36 -0.67 2.15
N VAL A 813 13.29 0.13 2.12
CA VAL A 813 12.04 -0.20 1.44
C VAL A 813 12.06 0.35 0.02
N ALA A 814 12.34 1.66 -0.10
CA ALA A 814 12.48 2.35 -1.37
C ALA A 814 13.88 2.92 -1.51
N LEU A 815 14.47 2.78 -2.70
CA LEU A 815 15.84 3.19 -2.97
C LEU A 815 16.00 4.70 -2.75
N ASP A 816 16.96 5.09 -1.93
CA ASP A 816 17.41 6.48 -1.84
C ASP A 816 18.06 6.90 -3.16
N GLN A 817 17.30 7.59 -4.02
CA GLN A 817 17.77 8.02 -5.34
C GLN A 817 18.83 9.12 -5.24
N ALA A 818 18.82 9.92 -4.17
CA ALA A 818 19.69 11.08 -4.02
C ALA A 818 21.09 10.72 -3.53
N GLY A 819 21.25 9.65 -2.75
CA GLY A 819 22.55 9.12 -2.32
C GLY A 819 22.89 7.80 -2.97
N VAL A 820 22.25 6.70 -2.54
CA VAL A 820 22.52 5.34 -3.04
C VAL A 820 22.33 5.24 -4.56
N GLY A 821 21.30 5.89 -5.10
CA GLY A 821 20.99 5.96 -6.52
C GLY A 821 22.13 6.57 -7.35
N GLN A 822 22.86 7.55 -6.83
CA GLN A 822 24.03 8.11 -7.52
C GLN A 822 25.16 7.08 -7.64
N LEU A 823 25.36 6.23 -6.63
CA LEU A 823 26.34 5.15 -6.69
C LEU A 823 25.92 4.07 -7.71
N VAL A 824 24.63 3.72 -7.75
CA VAL A 824 24.10 2.77 -8.75
C VAL A 824 24.28 3.34 -10.16
N GLN A 825 23.88 4.60 -10.39
CA GLN A 825 24.05 5.27 -11.68
C GLN A 825 25.52 5.33 -12.09
N MET A 826 26.41 5.75 -11.19
CA MET A 826 27.85 5.80 -11.46
C MET A 826 28.42 4.42 -11.81
N GLY A 827 28.00 3.37 -11.10
CA GLY A 827 28.40 2.00 -11.38
C GLY A 827 27.97 1.55 -12.78
N CYS A 828 26.76 1.93 -13.21
CA CYS A 828 26.24 1.64 -14.55
C CYS A 828 27.05 2.36 -15.64
N GLU A 829 27.27 3.66 -15.48
CA GLU A 829 28.00 4.49 -16.44
C GLU A 829 29.44 4.02 -16.61
N LYS A 830 30.15 3.83 -15.50
CA LYS A 830 31.56 3.37 -15.50
C LYS A 830 31.72 1.95 -16.01
N GLY A 831 30.80 1.04 -15.63
CA GLY A 831 30.81 -0.33 -16.12
C GLY A 831 30.65 -0.39 -17.64
N ARG A 832 29.67 0.35 -18.19
CA ARG A 832 29.43 0.42 -19.63
C ARG A 832 30.53 1.16 -20.40
N ALA A 833 31.19 2.14 -19.79
CA ALA A 833 32.33 2.82 -20.41
C ALA A 833 33.48 1.85 -20.72
N THR A 834 33.67 0.82 -19.89
CA THR A 834 34.72 -0.19 -20.09
C THR A 834 34.22 -1.39 -20.89
N ARG A 835 33.00 -1.87 -20.61
CA ARG A 835 32.36 -2.99 -21.31
C ARG A 835 30.96 -2.57 -21.78
N PRO A 836 30.80 -2.08 -23.02
CA PRO A 836 29.53 -1.52 -23.51
C PRO A 836 28.33 -2.47 -23.41
N ASN A 837 28.56 -3.78 -23.55
CA ASN A 837 27.53 -4.82 -23.48
C ASN A 837 27.47 -5.53 -22.11
N ILE A 838 28.03 -4.92 -21.05
CA ILE A 838 27.93 -5.49 -19.70
C ILE A 838 26.45 -5.55 -19.30
N LYS A 839 26.01 -6.71 -18.79
CA LYS A 839 24.66 -6.84 -18.26
C LYS A 839 24.59 -6.17 -16.89
N LEU A 840 23.62 -5.30 -16.67
CA LEU A 840 23.43 -4.57 -15.43
C LEU A 840 22.05 -4.90 -14.84
N GLY A 841 22.02 -5.44 -13.63
CA GLY A 841 20.78 -5.67 -12.91
C GLY A 841 20.85 -5.25 -11.46
N ILE A 842 19.72 -5.28 -10.77
CA ILE A 842 19.59 -5.03 -9.34
C ILE A 842 18.90 -6.22 -8.69
N CYS A 843 19.36 -6.61 -7.49
CA CYS A 843 18.71 -7.63 -6.68
C CYS A 843 18.49 -7.10 -5.25
N GLY A 844 17.41 -7.52 -4.61
CA GLY A 844 17.05 -7.11 -3.25
C GLY A 844 15.60 -6.67 -3.16
N GLU A 845 15.25 -6.00 -2.07
CA GLU A 845 13.87 -5.53 -1.84
C GLU A 845 13.48 -4.41 -2.81
N HIS A 846 14.42 -3.52 -3.13
CA HIS A 846 14.22 -2.41 -4.08
C HIS A 846 13.87 -2.89 -5.50
N GLY A 847 14.31 -4.09 -5.91
CA GLY A 847 13.99 -4.65 -7.23
C GLY A 847 12.50 -4.94 -7.45
N GLY A 848 11.70 -4.94 -6.38
CA GLY A 848 10.24 -5.11 -6.43
C GLY A 848 9.46 -3.90 -5.92
N GLU A 849 10.13 -2.79 -5.59
CA GLU A 849 9.49 -1.56 -5.15
C GLU A 849 9.28 -0.61 -6.35
N PRO A 850 8.05 -0.13 -6.62
CA PRO A 850 7.72 0.55 -7.87
C PRO A 850 8.58 1.78 -8.19
N THR A 851 8.85 2.66 -7.22
CA THR A 851 9.62 3.89 -7.48
C THR A 851 11.08 3.59 -7.77
N SER A 852 11.64 2.57 -7.11
CA SER A 852 12.97 2.03 -7.34
C SER A 852 13.10 1.37 -8.72
N VAL A 853 12.09 0.60 -9.15
CA VAL A 853 12.05 -0.02 -10.49
C VAL A 853 12.01 1.04 -11.59
N ILE A 854 11.20 2.10 -11.40
CA ILE A 854 11.16 3.25 -12.33
C ILE A 854 12.52 3.93 -12.41
N PHE A 855 13.18 4.18 -11.28
CA PHE A 855 14.53 4.73 -11.27
C PHE A 855 15.52 3.83 -12.01
N CYS A 856 15.49 2.52 -11.77
CA CYS A 856 16.35 1.55 -12.45
C CYS A 856 16.14 1.55 -13.98
N HIS A 857 14.90 1.76 -14.44
CA HIS A 857 14.61 1.91 -15.87
C HIS A 857 15.27 3.17 -16.43
N GLN A 858 15.16 4.30 -15.74
CA GLN A 858 15.67 5.62 -16.17
C GLN A 858 17.21 5.64 -16.29
N ILE A 859 17.92 5.04 -15.33
CA ILE A 859 19.38 4.94 -15.38
C ILE A 859 19.87 3.81 -16.31
N GLY A 860 18.93 3.13 -16.97
CA GLY A 860 19.21 2.20 -18.05
C GLY A 860 19.66 0.82 -17.61
N LEU A 861 19.28 0.29 -16.44
CA LEU A 861 19.52 -1.13 -16.12
C LEU A 861 18.89 -2.05 -17.18
N ASP A 862 19.37 -3.29 -17.27
CA ASP A 862 18.85 -4.31 -18.19
C ASP A 862 17.73 -5.14 -17.53
N TYR A 863 17.82 -5.36 -16.21
CA TYR A 863 16.79 -6.08 -15.46
C TYR A 863 16.69 -5.64 -13.99
N VAL A 864 15.54 -5.96 -13.39
CA VAL A 864 15.34 -5.93 -11.92
C VAL A 864 15.05 -7.36 -11.43
N SER A 865 15.41 -7.66 -10.19
CA SER A 865 15.20 -8.98 -9.57
C SER A 865 14.62 -8.86 -8.17
N CYS A 866 13.45 -9.45 -7.95
CA CYS A 866 12.65 -9.36 -6.72
C CYS A 866 12.15 -10.73 -6.26
N SER A 867 11.53 -10.84 -5.08
CA SER A 867 10.91 -12.12 -4.66
C SER A 867 9.80 -12.56 -5.63
N PRO A 868 9.45 -13.87 -5.67
CA PRO A 868 8.51 -14.43 -6.66
C PRO A 868 7.18 -13.66 -6.74
N PHE A 869 6.58 -13.34 -5.58
CA PHE A 869 5.31 -12.64 -5.49
C PHE A 869 5.41 -11.14 -5.84
N ARG A 870 6.60 -10.56 -5.93
CA ARG A 870 6.77 -9.17 -6.40
C ARG A 870 7.03 -9.05 -7.89
N VAL A 871 7.19 -10.17 -8.60
CA VAL A 871 7.41 -10.20 -10.05
C VAL A 871 6.31 -9.45 -10.82
N PRO A 872 5.01 -9.66 -10.55
CA PRO A 872 3.96 -8.92 -11.27
C PRO A 872 4.00 -7.40 -10.99
N ILE A 873 4.32 -7.02 -9.76
CA ILE A 873 4.46 -5.61 -9.34
C ILE A 873 5.62 -4.96 -10.10
N ALA A 874 6.78 -5.62 -10.13
CA ALA A 874 7.95 -5.13 -10.85
C ALA A 874 7.71 -5.04 -12.37
N ARG A 875 6.98 -6.00 -12.95
CA ARG A 875 6.57 -5.97 -14.37
C ARG A 875 5.69 -4.75 -14.66
N LEU A 876 4.65 -4.52 -13.84
CA LEU A 876 3.76 -3.37 -14.00
C LEU A 876 4.49 -2.04 -13.80
N ALA A 877 5.34 -1.92 -12.77
CA ALA A 877 6.15 -0.74 -12.53
C ALA A 877 7.14 -0.44 -13.69
N ALA A 878 7.75 -1.49 -14.27
CA ALA A 878 8.61 -1.35 -15.44
C ALA A 878 7.85 -0.85 -16.69
N ALA A 879 6.60 -1.28 -16.90
CA ALA A 879 5.75 -0.74 -17.96
C ALA A 879 5.36 0.72 -17.69
N HIS A 880 4.99 1.05 -16.45
CA HIS A 880 4.73 2.43 -16.03
C HIS A 880 5.91 3.35 -16.30
N ALA A 881 7.15 2.89 -16.06
CA ALA A 881 8.36 3.66 -16.33
C ALA A 881 8.44 4.08 -17.81
N VAL A 882 8.23 3.13 -18.73
CA VAL A 882 8.22 3.39 -20.19
C VAL A 882 7.10 4.36 -20.58
N LEU A 883 5.92 4.22 -20.00
CA LEU A 883 4.77 5.06 -20.35
C LEU A 883 4.88 6.49 -19.81
N LYS A 884 5.55 6.70 -18.67
CA LYS A 884 5.78 8.02 -18.07
C LYS A 884 6.91 8.81 -18.75
N GLU A 885 7.73 8.16 -19.59
CA GLU A 885 8.75 8.82 -20.42
C GLU A 885 8.18 9.43 -21.70
N LYS A 886 6.97 9.01 -22.12
CA LYS A 886 6.24 9.56 -23.27
C LYS A 886 5.43 10.78 -22.88
#